data_AF-H3DJB0-F1
#
_entry.id   AF-H3DJB0-F1
#
_cell.length_a   1.000
_cell.length_b   1.000
_cell.length_c   1.000
_cell.angle_alpha   90.00
_cell.angle_beta   90.00
_cell.angle_gamma   90.00
#
_symmetry.space_group_name_H-M   'P 1'
#
loop_
_entity.id
_entity.type
_entity.pdbx_description
1 polymer ?
#
loop_
_entity_poly.entity_id
_entity_poly.type
_entity_poly.pdbx_seq_one_letter_code
_entity_poly.pdbx_strand_id
1 'polypeptide(L)'
;MNQKRYFLEAPEVKAYMVKGERFVKWSEDSSKTTPVTMKIDSKGFYLYWMNQSKETTFLDVATIRDTRTGKYAKLPKQPKVRNVFNLDFPDSNHLAKTLTIVSGPDTVNLTYHNFFACKEKLAQNWASDILALAYNAARNNACRQVFLEKIYVRISLHTNKDGKIPVKNIYKMFPADKKRVESALASAHLPKGKYDTMKPDVFTEAAFKVFMNNLCPRPEILEIFTSYSTKPTMTKENFTKFLNEKQRDSRLNEELFPRLRQDQIKALIDKYEPCSSNTHRSLISPEGLLNFLMGPETSVVMLDRLAKWQDMTQPLPHYFIKSSHNTYLTAGQFSGVSSPEMYRQCLLAGCRCLELDCWKGKPPDEEPIITHGFTMTTEILFKDVIEAIAESAFKTSQYPVILSFENHVDTVKQQEKMANYCKTIFGEALLTEPLDKYPLKPGCQIPSPSELMGKILIKNKKSSTHSQSTTKKTPDPASTTTSTQETPAGSGEAPSRSAAFNVMPGSCLRVEPEGDARVKTSDEGTAGQEVTAFEAMSSLVNYIQPNKFISFDNARKKNKSYVISSFVETKGETMIAKNAVEFVEYNKRQMSRIYPKGTRVDSSNYSPQPFWNVGCQMVALNYQTMDFPMQLNMALFEFNGRTGYLLKHDVLRRSDKTFNPFCDRIDTVVASTLTIKAR
;
A
#
# COMPACT_ATOMS: atom_id res chain seq x y z
N MET A 1 -5.96 -19.49 28.17
CA MET A 1 -6.32 -19.02 26.82
C MET A 1 -5.18 -19.37 25.86
N ASN A 2 -5.36 -20.36 24.98
CA ASN A 2 -4.38 -20.64 23.92
C ASN A 2 -4.49 -19.54 22.86
N GLN A 3 -3.72 -18.46 22.99
CA GLN A 3 -3.48 -17.58 21.85
C GLN A 3 -2.79 -18.42 20.78
N LYS A 4 -3.45 -18.63 19.63
CA LYS A 4 -2.79 -19.14 18.42
C LYS A 4 -1.61 -18.22 18.15
N ARG A 5 -0.38 -18.73 18.27
CA ARG A 5 0.80 -18.00 17.85
C ARG A 5 0.82 -17.96 16.32
N TYR A 6 0.86 -16.77 15.76
CA TYR A 6 0.98 -16.57 14.33
C TYR A 6 2.46 -16.44 13.98
N PHE A 7 2.90 -17.15 12.97
CA PHE A 7 4.29 -17.14 12.52
C PHE A 7 4.34 -16.69 11.06
N LEU A 8 5.39 -15.94 10.73
CA LEU A 8 5.71 -15.63 9.35
C LEU A 8 6.56 -16.75 8.77
N GLU A 9 6.20 -17.22 7.58
CA GLU A 9 6.99 -18.22 6.88
C GLU A 9 8.25 -17.58 6.29
N ALA A 10 9.37 -18.28 6.44
CA ALA A 10 10.61 -17.90 5.79
C ALA A 10 10.45 -17.97 4.26
N PRO A 11 11.13 -17.09 3.50
CA PRO A 11 11.08 -17.15 2.05
C PRO A 11 11.66 -18.47 1.53
N GLU A 12 10.90 -19.19 0.72
CA GLU A 12 11.33 -20.43 0.07
C GLU A 12 11.85 -20.14 -1.34
N VAL A 13 13.15 -20.36 -1.58
CA VAL A 13 13.73 -20.26 -2.92
C VAL A 13 13.74 -21.65 -3.57
N LYS A 14 12.96 -21.83 -4.63
CA LYS A 14 12.89 -23.10 -5.34
C LYS A 14 14.21 -23.42 -6.05
N ALA A 15 14.62 -24.69 -6.01
CA ALA A 15 15.91 -25.15 -6.56
C ALA A 15 16.09 -24.80 -8.06
N TYR A 16 15.01 -24.81 -8.84
CA TYR A 16 15.07 -24.47 -10.27
C TYR A 16 15.44 -22.99 -10.51
N MET A 17 15.06 -22.09 -9.60
CA MET A 17 15.39 -20.66 -9.71
C MET A 17 16.89 -20.42 -9.42
N VAL A 18 17.47 -21.20 -8.50
CA VAL A 18 18.90 -21.15 -8.20
C VAL A 18 19.73 -21.74 -9.33
N LYS A 19 19.28 -22.88 -9.88
CA LYS A 19 19.90 -23.50 -11.06
C LYS A 19 19.91 -22.55 -12.25
N GLY A 20 18.79 -21.86 -12.45
CA GLY A 20 18.59 -20.86 -13.49
C GLY A 20 18.01 -21.43 -14.77
N GLU A 21 17.35 -20.55 -15.51
CA GLU A 21 16.65 -20.89 -16.73
C GLU A 21 16.92 -19.86 -17.83
N ARG A 22 16.79 -20.30 -19.09
CA ARG A 22 17.09 -19.46 -20.27
C ARG A 22 15.88 -18.62 -20.66
N PHE A 23 16.12 -17.32 -20.83
CA PHE A 23 15.15 -16.36 -21.33
C PHE A 23 15.77 -15.54 -22.45
N VAL A 24 14.92 -14.88 -23.24
CA VAL A 24 15.33 -13.84 -24.17
C VAL A 24 14.84 -12.50 -23.63
N LYS A 25 15.77 -11.63 -23.24
CA LYS A 25 15.46 -10.28 -22.78
C LYS A 25 15.24 -9.36 -23.99
N TRP A 26 14.27 -8.46 -23.88
CA TRP A 26 14.02 -7.43 -24.88
C TRP A 26 13.58 -6.11 -24.21
N SER A 27 13.49 -5.03 -24.98
CA SER A 27 13.00 -3.72 -24.53
C SER A 27 12.12 -3.10 -25.61
N GLU A 28 11.15 -2.27 -25.23
CA GLU A 28 10.17 -1.68 -26.16
C GLU A 28 10.81 -0.82 -27.25
N ASP A 29 11.88 -0.10 -26.89
CA ASP A 29 12.57 0.84 -27.79
C ASP A 29 13.71 0.19 -28.60
N SER A 30 13.90 -1.13 -28.49
CA SER A 30 15.00 -1.84 -29.16
C SER A 30 14.49 -2.86 -30.15
N SER A 31 15.16 -2.94 -31.30
CA SER A 31 14.97 -4.03 -32.27
C SER A 31 15.83 -5.27 -31.96
N LYS A 32 16.69 -5.21 -30.94
CA LYS A 32 17.60 -6.28 -30.54
C LYS A 32 17.03 -7.08 -29.37
N THR A 33 17.23 -8.39 -29.43
CA THR A 33 16.95 -9.32 -28.34
C THR A 33 18.26 -9.90 -27.81
N THR A 34 18.30 -10.20 -26.51
CA THR A 34 19.51 -10.70 -25.86
C THR A 34 19.19 -11.98 -25.09
N PRO A 35 19.75 -13.14 -25.48
CA PRO A 35 19.65 -14.36 -24.70
C PRO A 35 20.34 -14.18 -23.34
N VAL A 36 19.64 -14.55 -22.27
CA VAL A 36 20.14 -14.47 -20.90
C VAL A 36 19.83 -15.74 -20.12
N THR A 37 20.64 -16.03 -19.11
CA THR A 37 20.30 -17.03 -18.08
C THR A 37 19.91 -16.29 -16.82
N MET A 38 18.64 -16.42 -16.43
CA MET A 38 18.07 -15.78 -15.25
C MET A 38 18.15 -16.71 -14.04
N LYS A 39 18.49 -16.16 -12.87
CA LYS A 39 18.73 -16.87 -11.61
C LYS A 39 18.25 -16.05 -10.42
N ILE A 40 17.94 -16.74 -9.32
CA ILE A 40 17.80 -16.15 -7.98
C ILE A 40 18.90 -16.73 -7.09
N ASP A 41 19.49 -15.91 -6.21
CA ASP A 41 20.44 -16.43 -5.23
C ASP A 41 19.75 -17.35 -4.20
N SER A 42 20.48 -18.25 -3.57
CA SER A 42 19.91 -19.25 -2.65
C SER A 42 19.19 -18.67 -1.44
N LYS A 43 19.37 -17.38 -1.13
CA LYS A 43 18.71 -16.68 -0.02
C LYS A 43 17.53 -15.81 -0.49
N GLY A 44 17.37 -15.62 -1.81
CA GLY A 44 16.23 -14.93 -2.41
C GLY A 44 16.32 -13.41 -2.33
N PHE A 45 17.53 -12.83 -2.28
CA PHE A 45 17.74 -11.39 -2.20
C PHE A 45 17.73 -10.70 -3.56
N TYR A 46 18.28 -11.35 -4.57
CA TYR A 46 18.52 -10.80 -5.89
C TYR A 46 18.06 -11.76 -6.98
N LEU A 47 17.21 -11.25 -7.86
CA LEU A 47 17.04 -11.79 -9.19
C LEU A 47 18.15 -11.22 -10.06
N TYR A 48 18.88 -12.07 -10.77
CA TYR A 48 19.95 -11.61 -11.65
C TYR A 48 19.98 -12.42 -12.94
N TRP A 49 20.53 -11.82 -13.99
CA TRP A 49 20.66 -12.48 -15.27
C TRP A 49 21.99 -12.16 -15.92
N MET A 50 22.53 -13.17 -16.61
CA MET A 50 23.81 -13.10 -17.30
C MET A 50 23.59 -13.17 -18.81
N ASN A 51 24.19 -12.24 -19.55
CA ASN A 51 24.21 -12.29 -21.01
C ASN A 51 25.35 -13.20 -21.54
N GLN A 52 25.43 -13.36 -22.86
CA GLN A 52 26.46 -14.17 -23.51
C GLN A 52 27.89 -13.66 -23.25
N SER A 53 28.06 -12.36 -22.98
CA SER A 53 29.34 -11.73 -22.63
C SER A 53 29.73 -11.91 -21.16
N LYS A 54 28.99 -12.72 -20.39
CA LYS A 54 29.12 -12.93 -18.94
C LYS A 54 28.95 -11.65 -18.10
N GLU A 55 28.28 -10.64 -18.64
CA GLU A 55 27.89 -9.48 -17.86
C GLU A 55 26.64 -9.80 -17.04
N THR A 56 26.66 -9.45 -15.76
CA THR A 56 25.56 -9.75 -14.83
C THR A 56 24.79 -8.48 -14.48
N THR A 57 23.49 -8.48 -14.74
CA THR A 57 22.56 -7.46 -14.25
C THR A 57 21.81 -8.00 -13.04
N PHE A 58 21.58 -7.14 -12.05
CA PHE A 58 20.91 -7.50 -10.81
C PHE A 58 19.67 -6.65 -10.59
N LEU A 59 18.64 -7.29 -10.07
CA LEU A 59 17.42 -6.68 -9.60
C LEU A 59 17.21 -7.11 -8.14
N ASP A 60 17.10 -6.13 -7.26
CA ASP A 60 16.78 -6.37 -5.85
C ASP A 60 15.33 -6.86 -5.76
N VAL A 61 15.12 -8.04 -5.17
CA VAL A 61 13.78 -8.62 -5.01
C VAL A 61 12.86 -7.69 -4.19
N ALA A 62 13.43 -6.92 -3.25
CA ALA A 62 12.67 -5.97 -2.43
C ALA A 62 12.13 -4.77 -3.21
N THR A 63 12.63 -4.50 -4.43
CA THR A 63 12.11 -3.41 -5.27
C THR A 63 11.11 -3.89 -6.33
N ILE A 64 10.87 -5.20 -6.42
CA ILE A 64 9.88 -5.79 -7.31
C ILE A 64 8.48 -5.46 -6.79
N ARG A 65 7.64 -4.93 -7.68
CA ARG A 65 6.26 -4.54 -7.41
C ARG A 65 5.25 -5.52 -8.00
N ASP A 66 5.57 -6.11 -9.16
CA ASP A 66 4.66 -7.02 -9.84
C ASP A 66 5.43 -7.97 -10.76
N THR A 67 4.80 -9.09 -11.08
CA THR A 67 5.19 -9.96 -12.19
C THR A 67 3.96 -10.33 -13.00
N ARG A 68 4.12 -10.37 -14.32
CA ARG A 68 3.01 -10.54 -15.27
C ARG A 68 3.39 -11.54 -16.34
N THR A 69 2.40 -12.32 -16.76
CA THR A 69 2.52 -13.33 -17.80
C THR A 69 1.31 -13.30 -18.72
N GLY A 70 1.38 -13.98 -19.87
CA GLY A 70 0.23 -14.07 -20.76
C GLY A 70 -0.15 -12.72 -21.34
N LYS A 71 -1.46 -12.46 -21.40
CA LYS A 71 -2.05 -11.20 -21.89
C LYS A 71 -1.69 -9.98 -21.05
N TYR A 72 -1.23 -10.17 -19.81
CA TYR A 72 -0.88 -9.08 -18.89
C TYR A 72 0.60 -8.68 -18.96
N ALA A 73 1.44 -9.53 -19.53
CA ALA A 73 2.82 -9.16 -19.82
C ALA A 73 2.85 -8.17 -20.98
N LYS A 74 3.88 -7.30 -20.99
CA LYS A 74 4.09 -6.41 -22.13
C LYS A 74 4.42 -7.23 -23.38
N LEU A 75 3.91 -6.79 -24.53
CA LEU A 75 4.18 -7.39 -25.82
C LEU A 75 5.07 -6.47 -26.67
N PRO A 76 6.03 -7.01 -27.43
CA PRO A 76 6.88 -6.21 -28.30
C PRO A 76 6.07 -5.60 -29.45
N LYS A 77 6.27 -4.30 -29.67
CA LYS A 77 5.69 -3.57 -30.81
C LYS A 77 6.60 -3.58 -32.04
N GLN A 78 7.92 -3.70 -31.83
CA GLN A 78 8.93 -3.67 -32.90
C GLN A 78 8.83 -4.92 -33.80
N PRO A 79 8.62 -4.77 -35.13
CA PRO A 79 8.39 -5.91 -36.04
C PRO A 79 9.49 -6.97 -35.99
N LYS A 80 10.76 -6.57 -35.90
CA LYS A 80 11.89 -7.52 -35.80
C LYS A 80 11.80 -8.41 -34.56
N VAL A 81 11.40 -7.85 -33.41
CA VAL A 81 11.28 -8.61 -32.16
C VAL A 81 10.03 -9.50 -32.21
N ARG A 82 8.92 -9.00 -32.77
CA ARG A 82 7.70 -9.79 -32.99
C ARG A 82 7.95 -11.03 -33.84
N ASN A 83 8.71 -10.87 -34.93
CA ASN A 83 9.11 -11.97 -35.80
C ASN A 83 10.00 -12.98 -35.07
N VAL A 84 10.97 -12.54 -34.26
CA VAL A 84 11.84 -13.44 -33.48
C VAL A 84 11.04 -14.33 -32.51
N PHE A 85 9.93 -13.82 -31.99
CA PHE A 85 9.07 -14.56 -31.05
C PHE A 85 7.84 -15.19 -31.72
N ASN A 86 7.73 -15.11 -33.05
CA ASN A 86 6.62 -15.63 -33.83
C ASN A 86 5.24 -15.12 -33.36
N LEU A 87 5.12 -13.85 -32.94
CA LEU A 87 3.85 -13.31 -32.41
C LEU A 87 2.72 -13.27 -33.43
N ASP A 88 3.06 -13.11 -34.70
CA ASP A 88 2.09 -12.91 -35.79
C ASP A 88 1.70 -14.24 -36.48
N PHE A 89 2.11 -15.38 -35.93
CA PHE A 89 1.77 -16.71 -36.45
C PHE A 89 0.49 -17.26 -35.80
N PRO A 90 -0.48 -17.79 -36.58
CA PRO A 90 -1.81 -18.20 -36.10
C PRO A 90 -1.83 -19.23 -34.96
N ASP A 91 -0.87 -20.17 -34.95
CA ASP A 91 -0.80 -21.26 -33.96
C ASP A 91 0.25 -21.01 -32.85
N SER A 92 0.74 -19.78 -32.72
CA SER A 92 1.79 -19.48 -31.75
C SER A 92 1.24 -19.37 -30.31
N ASN A 93 1.63 -20.30 -29.43
CA ASN A 93 1.39 -20.17 -27.98
C ASN A 93 2.38 -19.18 -27.32
N HIS A 94 2.56 -18.01 -27.92
CA HIS A 94 3.57 -17.03 -27.50
C HIS A 94 3.23 -16.38 -26.15
N LEU A 95 1.95 -16.20 -25.84
CA LEU A 95 1.48 -15.62 -24.58
C LEU A 95 1.92 -16.45 -23.36
N ALA A 96 1.95 -17.78 -23.46
CA ALA A 96 2.42 -18.62 -22.37
C ALA A 96 3.90 -18.37 -22.02
N LYS A 97 4.67 -17.76 -22.92
CA LYS A 97 6.12 -17.54 -22.77
C LYS A 97 6.48 -16.12 -22.34
N THR A 98 5.54 -15.19 -22.30
CA THR A 98 5.82 -13.80 -21.94
C THR A 98 5.95 -13.62 -20.43
N LEU A 99 6.98 -12.89 -20.00
CA LEU A 99 7.21 -12.53 -18.61
C LEU A 99 7.62 -11.05 -18.54
N THR A 100 6.87 -10.25 -17.78
CA THR A 100 7.24 -8.88 -17.43
C THR A 100 7.43 -8.80 -15.91
N ILE A 101 8.55 -8.24 -15.48
CA ILE A 101 8.83 -7.94 -14.08
C ILE A 101 8.80 -6.42 -13.92
N VAL A 102 7.98 -5.94 -13.00
CA VAL A 102 7.83 -4.52 -12.71
C VAL A 102 8.55 -4.23 -11.39
N SER A 103 9.44 -3.23 -11.39
CA SER A 103 10.20 -2.82 -10.21
C SER A 103 10.24 -1.31 -10.06
N GLY A 104 10.31 -0.79 -8.84
CA GLY A 104 10.40 0.66 -8.61
C GLY A 104 10.46 1.06 -7.13
N PRO A 105 10.99 2.25 -6.81
CA PRO A 105 11.03 2.78 -5.44
C PRO A 105 9.65 3.17 -4.89
N ASP A 106 8.67 3.44 -5.76
CA ASP A 106 7.30 3.81 -5.39
C ASP A 106 6.29 3.31 -6.44
N THR A 107 5.03 3.77 -6.33
CA THR A 107 3.90 3.37 -7.19
C THR A 107 3.93 4.02 -8.58
N VAL A 108 4.74 5.04 -8.80
CA VAL A 108 4.77 5.85 -10.03
C VAL A 108 6.04 5.59 -10.82
N ASN A 109 7.19 5.59 -10.16
CA ASN A 109 8.51 5.45 -10.76
C ASN A 109 8.83 3.97 -11.05
N LEU A 110 8.23 3.43 -12.11
CA LEU A 110 8.32 2.01 -12.46
C LEU A 110 9.30 1.75 -13.60
N THR A 111 10.01 0.63 -13.51
CA THR A 111 10.85 0.06 -14.57
C THR A 111 10.30 -1.31 -14.95
N TYR A 112 10.22 -1.57 -16.26
CA TYR A 112 9.71 -2.81 -16.82
C TYR A 112 10.85 -3.65 -17.39
N HIS A 113 11.01 -4.87 -16.91
CA HIS A 113 11.97 -5.84 -17.42
C HIS A 113 11.23 -6.94 -18.16
N ASN A 114 11.39 -6.99 -19.49
CA ASN A 114 10.63 -7.90 -20.34
C ASN A 114 11.49 -9.08 -20.80
N PHE A 115 10.93 -10.27 -20.66
CA PHE A 115 11.55 -11.54 -20.96
C PHE A 115 10.60 -12.45 -21.75
N PHE A 116 11.18 -13.30 -22.57
CA PHE A 116 10.47 -14.35 -23.29
C PHE A 116 11.10 -15.71 -22.92
N ALA A 117 10.30 -16.60 -22.36
CA ALA A 117 10.71 -17.90 -21.88
C ALA A 117 10.96 -18.88 -23.03
N CYS A 118 11.91 -19.80 -22.87
CA CYS A 118 12.12 -20.87 -23.85
C CYS A 118 11.02 -21.94 -23.80
N LYS A 119 10.35 -22.09 -22.64
CA LYS A 119 9.32 -23.11 -22.35
C LYS A 119 8.06 -22.42 -21.84
N GLU A 120 6.90 -23.02 -22.08
CA GLU A 120 5.58 -22.41 -21.79
C GLU A 120 5.30 -22.28 -20.30
N LYS A 121 5.32 -23.38 -19.53
CA LYS A 121 5.03 -23.34 -18.08
C LYS A 121 6.08 -22.58 -17.24
N LEU A 122 7.17 -22.16 -17.87
CA LEU A 122 8.28 -21.52 -17.18
C LEU A 122 7.92 -20.09 -16.73
N ALA A 123 7.30 -19.29 -17.60
CA ALA A 123 7.00 -17.89 -17.29
C ALA A 123 6.06 -17.77 -16.08
N GLN A 124 5.01 -18.60 -16.02
CA GLN A 124 4.03 -18.59 -14.94
C GLN A 124 4.63 -18.97 -13.59
N ASN A 125 5.42 -20.05 -13.53
CA ASN A 125 6.07 -20.48 -12.30
C ASN A 125 7.04 -19.40 -11.78
N TRP A 126 7.86 -18.84 -12.67
CA TRP A 126 8.80 -17.78 -12.29
C TRP A 126 8.08 -16.51 -11.81
N ALA A 127 7.00 -16.09 -12.47
CA ALA A 127 6.22 -14.93 -12.04
C ALA A 127 5.66 -15.15 -10.61
N SER A 128 4.95 -16.26 -10.40
CA SER A 128 4.37 -16.59 -9.08
C SER A 128 5.44 -16.64 -7.99
N ASP A 129 6.54 -17.35 -8.21
CA ASP A 129 7.57 -17.55 -7.19
C ASP A 129 8.40 -16.28 -6.93
N ILE A 130 8.67 -15.46 -7.95
CA ILE A 130 9.29 -14.13 -7.75
C ILE A 130 8.38 -13.24 -6.91
N LEU A 131 7.08 -13.21 -7.22
CA LEU A 131 6.13 -12.36 -6.50
C LEU A 131 5.99 -12.79 -5.03
N ALA A 132 5.94 -14.10 -4.77
CA ALA A 132 5.92 -14.64 -3.42
C ALA A 132 7.15 -14.23 -2.61
N LEU A 133 8.34 -14.22 -3.22
CA LEU A 133 9.57 -13.74 -2.57
C LEU A 133 9.52 -12.22 -2.31
N ALA A 134 9.09 -11.42 -3.28
CA ALA A 134 9.02 -9.96 -3.16
C ALA A 134 8.04 -9.49 -2.05
N TYR A 135 6.94 -10.22 -1.87
CA TYR A 135 5.91 -9.90 -0.88
C TYR A 135 6.06 -10.66 0.45
N ASN A 136 7.13 -11.44 0.65
CA ASN A 136 7.34 -12.19 1.88
C ASN A 136 7.60 -11.24 3.08
N ALA A 137 6.66 -11.24 4.04
CA ALA A 137 6.72 -10.34 5.20
C ALA A 137 7.92 -10.60 6.12
N ALA A 138 8.35 -11.86 6.29
CA ALA A 138 9.51 -12.20 7.11
C ALA A 138 10.80 -11.62 6.53
N ARG A 139 10.95 -11.65 5.20
CA ARG A 139 12.11 -11.09 4.49
C ARG A 139 12.14 -9.57 4.56
N ASN A 140 10.99 -8.91 4.37
CA ASN A 140 10.90 -7.45 4.39
C ASN A 140 11.14 -6.86 5.78
N ASN A 141 10.84 -7.64 6.83
CA ASN A 141 11.03 -7.26 8.23
C ASN A 141 12.17 -8.04 8.91
N ALA A 142 13.16 -8.50 8.13
CA ALA A 142 14.26 -9.29 8.64
C ALA A 142 15.18 -8.49 9.56
N CYS A 143 15.95 -9.19 10.40
CA CYS A 143 16.91 -8.55 11.29
C CYS A 143 18.11 -7.94 10.54
N ARG A 144 18.88 -7.09 11.24
CA ARG A 144 20.03 -6.40 10.68
C ARG A 144 21.06 -7.36 10.09
N GLN A 145 21.29 -8.51 10.71
CA GLN A 145 22.23 -9.53 10.23
C GLN A 145 21.88 -10.02 8.82
N VAL A 146 20.60 -10.24 8.53
CA VAL A 146 20.14 -10.66 7.19
C VAL A 146 20.43 -9.60 6.13
N PHE A 147 20.29 -8.31 6.47
CA PHE A 147 20.62 -7.23 5.53
C PHE A 147 22.14 -7.10 5.31
N LEU A 148 22.99 -7.47 6.27
CA LEU A 148 24.43 -7.57 6.04
C LEU A 148 24.78 -8.79 5.17
N GLU A 149 24.11 -9.93 5.39
CA GLU A 149 24.24 -11.11 4.52
C GLU A 149 23.84 -10.77 3.08
N LYS A 150 22.79 -9.97 2.89
CA LYS A 150 22.40 -9.45 1.57
C LYS A 150 23.52 -8.67 0.89
N ILE A 151 24.24 -7.80 1.61
CA ILE A 151 25.41 -7.08 1.07
C ILE A 151 26.53 -8.06 0.68
N TYR A 152 26.82 -9.04 1.55
CA TYR A 152 27.79 -10.09 1.29
C TYR A 152 27.49 -10.86 0.00
N VAL A 153 26.25 -11.34 -0.15
CA VAL A 153 25.77 -12.05 -1.34
C VAL A 153 25.88 -11.16 -2.58
N ARG A 154 25.51 -9.88 -2.47
CA ARG A 154 25.59 -8.93 -3.58
C ARG A 154 27.01 -8.79 -4.13
N ILE A 155 27.99 -8.66 -3.24
CA ILE A 155 29.42 -8.53 -3.59
C ILE A 155 29.92 -9.85 -4.17
N SER A 156 29.60 -10.97 -3.53
CA SER A 156 30.06 -12.31 -3.93
C SER A 156 29.59 -12.72 -5.32
N LEU A 157 28.37 -12.34 -5.71
CA LEU A 157 27.82 -12.62 -7.03
C LEU A 157 28.36 -11.68 -8.13
N HIS A 158 28.88 -10.50 -7.77
CA HIS A 158 29.26 -9.48 -8.74
C HIS A 158 30.69 -9.68 -9.25
N THR A 159 30.85 -10.68 -10.11
CA THR A 159 32.13 -11.09 -10.68
C THR A 159 32.40 -10.47 -12.06
N ASN A 160 33.68 -10.44 -12.46
CA ASN A 160 34.10 -10.12 -13.82
C ASN A 160 34.00 -11.35 -14.75
N LYS A 161 34.44 -11.22 -16.01
CA LYS A 161 34.41 -12.30 -17.01
C LYS A 161 35.20 -13.56 -16.60
N ASP A 162 36.19 -13.39 -15.72
CA ASP A 162 37.04 -14.45 -15.17
C ASP A 162 36.46 -15.09 -13.90
N GLY A 163 35.26 -14.66 -13.47
CA GLY A 163 34.63 -15.15 -12.24
C GLY A 163 35.24 -14.60 -10.94
N LYS A 164 36.04 -13.52 -11.02
CA LYS A 164 36.64 -12.87 -9.83
C LYS A 164 35.87 -11.63 -9.41
N ILE A 165 35.80 -11.37 -8.12
CA ILE A 165 35.16 -10.19 -7.50
C ILE A 165 36.10 -8.98 -7.68
N PRO A 166 35.68 -7.91 -8.39
CA PRO A 166 36.47 -6.70 -8.53
C PRO A 166 36.41 -5.82 -7.27
N VAL A 167 37.55 -5.42 -6.72
CA VAL A 167 37.61 -4.56 -5.52
C VAL A 167 36.92 -3.20 -5.78
N LYS A 168 36.98 -2.67 -7.01
CA LYS A 168 36.23 -1.46 -7.41
C LYS A 168 34.74 -1.52 -7.07
N ASN A 169 34.12 -2.70 -7.05
CA ASN A 169 32.69 -2.84 -6.75
C ASN A 169 32.42 -2.69 -5.25
N ILE A 170 33.38 -3.06 -4.39
CA ILE A 170 33.31 -2.83 -2.94
C ILE A 170 33.38 -1.32 -2.64
N TYR A 171 34.31 -0.60 -3.29
CA TYR A 171 34.36 0.86 -3.17
C TYR A 171 33.07 1.56 -3.64
N LYS A 172 32.43 1.04 -4.70
CA LYS A 172 31.13 1.57 -5.15
C LYS A 172 30.00 1.29 -4.16
N MET A 173 30.05 0.17 -3.44
CA MET A 173 29.07 -0.18 -2.41
C MET A 173 29.21 0.70 -1.16
N PHE A 174 30.44 1.09 -0.82
CA PHE A 174 30.76 1.92 0.35
C PHE A 174 31.46 3.22 -0.07
N PRO A 175 30.75 4.16 -0.72
CA PRO A 175 31.37 5.34 -1.33
C PRO A 175 31.79 6.42 -0.31
N ALA A 176 31.31 6.34 0.93
CA ALA A 176 31.43 7.42 1.92
C ALA A 176 32.88 7.73 2.34
N ASP A 177 33.71 6.70 2.56
CA ASP A 177 35.08 6.86 3.03
C ASP A 177 36.01 5.79 2.42
N LYS A 178 36.65 6.15 1.31
CA LYS A 178 37.53 5.24 0.57
C LYS A 178 38.72 4.74 1.39
N LYS A 179 39.34 5.62 2.19
CA LYS A 179 40.52 5.26 3.00
C LYS A 179 40.14 4.26 4.09
N ARG A 180 38.96 4.42 4.67
CA ARG A 180 38.44 3.46 5.65
C ARG A 180 38.13 2.11 5.02
N VAL A 181 37.58 2.08 3.81
CA VAL A 181 37.39 0.82 3.06
C VAL A 181 38.75 0.16 2.76
N GLU A 182 39.76 0.92 2.33
CA GLU A 182 41.13 0.42 2.10
C GLU A 182 41.73 -0.22 3.38
N SER A 183 41.58 0.46 4.52
CA SER A 183 42.05 -0.04 5.82
C SER A 183 41.30 -1.30 6.25
N ALA A 184 39.96 -1.30 6.13
CA ALA A 184 39.13 -2.45 6.51
C ALA A 184 39.40 -3.68 5.64
N LEU A 185 39.64 -3.51 4.33
CA LEU A 185 40.07 -4.59 3.44
C LEU A 185 41.42 -5.15 3.87
N ALA A 186 42.38 -4.29 4.24
CA ALA A 186 43.68 -4.71 4.73
C ALA A 186 43.57 -5.53 6.04
N SER A 187 42.74 -5.08 6.99
CA SER A 187 42.49 -5.80 8.25
C SER A 187 41.82 -7.17 8.04
N ALA A 188 41.04 -7.31 6.97
CA ALA A 188 40.44 -8.60 6.58
C ALA A 188 41.36 -9.47 5.70
N HIS A 189 42.61 -9.05 5.48
CA HIS A 189 43.58 -9.70 4.58
C HIS A 189 43.07 -9.84 3.13
N LEU A 190 42.26 -8.88 2.67
CA LEU A 190 41.70 -8.84 1.33
C LEU A 190 42.48 -7.85 0.42
N PRO A 191 42.50 -8.08 -0.90
CA PRO A 191 43.06 -7.12 -1.85
C PRO A 191 42.38 -5.75 -1.73
N LYS A 192 43.18 -4.68 -1.75
CA LYS A 192 42.72 -3.29 -1.52
C LYS A 192 42.98 -2.36 -2.71
N GLY A 193 43.80 -2.74 -3.68
CA GLY A 193 44.02 -1.95 -4.88
C GLY A 193 42.72 -1.78 -5.66
N LYS A 194 42.47 -0.58 -6.19
CA LYS A 194 41.23 -0.24 -6.92
C LYS A 194 40.93 -1.21 -8.07
N TYR A 195 41.97 -1.69 -8.75
CA TYR A 195 41.86 -2.58 -9.90
C TYR A 195 42.14 -4.05 -9.57
N ASP A 196 42.37 -4.35 -8.29
CA ASP A 196 42.60 -5.71 -7.84
C ASP A 196 41.30 -6.53 -7.98
N THR A 197 41.48 -7.84 -8.04
CA THR A 197 40.39 -8.81 -8.06
C THR A 197 40.67 -9.92 -7.07
N MET A 198 39.62 -10.51 -6.50
CA MET A 198 39.73 -11.64 -5.59
C MET A 198 38.83 -12.78 -6.05
N LYS A 199 39.23 -14.02 -5.76
CA LYS A 199 38.36 -15.17 -6.01
C LYS A 199 37.23 -15.22 -4.96
N PRO A 200 36.03 -15.73 -5.29
CA PRO A 200 34.91 -15.78 -4.34
C PRO A 200 35.19 -16.60 -3.06
N ASP A 201 36.01 -17.64 -3.14
CA ASP A 201 36.45 -18.47 -2.01
C ASP A 201 37.35 -17.73 -1.01
N VAL A 202 38.03 -16.66 -1.44
CA VAL A 202 38.79 -15.76 -0.55
C VAL A 202 37.85 -14.81 0.21
N PHE A 203 36.77 -14.36 -0.43
CA PHE A 203 35.77 -13.50 0.18
C PHE A 203 34.73 -14.33 0.95
N THR A 204 35.16 -14.94 2.04
CA THR A 204 34.30 -15.73 2.94
C THR A 204 33.43 -14.84 3.83
N GLU A 205 32.38 -15.41 4.42
CA GLU A 205 31.54 -14.69 5.39
C GLU A 205 32.36 -14.22 6.61
N ALA A 206 33.35 -15.00 7.05
CA ALA A 206 34.26 -14.63 8.12
C ALA A 206 35.11 -13.40 7.73
N ALA A 207 35.71 -13.40 6.53
CA ALA A 207 36.44 -12.24 6.03
C ALA A 207 35.55 -11.00 5.91
N PHE A 208 34.30 -11.17 5.47
CA PHE A 208 33.33 -10.08 5.39
C PHE A 208 32.97 -9.51 6.78
N LYS A 209 32.80 -10.35 7.80
CA LYS A 209 32.57 -9.90 9.19
C LYS A 209 33.74 -9.06 9.71
N VAL A 210 34.98 -9.54 9.51
CA VAL A 210 36.20 -8.78 9.87
C VAL A 210 36.23 -7.43 9.13
N PHE A 211 35.93 -7.43 7.83
CA PHE A 211 35.83 -6.21 7.04
C PHE A 211 34.79 -5.23 7.62
N MET A 212 33.58 -5.70 7.91
CA MET A 212 32.50 -4.85 8.45
C MET A 212 32.82 -4.28 9.84
N ASN A 213 33.40 -5.08 10.74
CA ASN A 213 33.78 -4.65 12.08
C ASN A 213 34.86 -3.55 12.05
N ASN A 214 35.78 -3.61 11.07
CA ASN A 214 36.81 -2.57 10.88
C ASN A 214 36.30 -1.36 10.09
N LEU A 215 35.34 -1.57 9.18
CA LEU A 215 34.73 -0.48 8.42
C LEU A 215 33.85 0.42 9.30
N CYS A 216 33.10 -0.18 10.23
CA CYS A 216 32.16 0.52 11.10
C CYS A 216 32.28 0.04 12.55
N PRO A 217 33.31 0.50 13.28
CA PRO A 217 33.44 0.23 14.71
C PRO A 217 32.22 0.74 15.50
N ARG A 218 31.82 0.03 16.56
CA ARG A 218 30.60 0.29 17.34
C ARG A 218 30.92 0.55 18.82
N PRO A 219 31.51 1.69 19.19
CA PRO A 219 31.93 1.99 20.56
C PRO A 219 30.76 2.02 21.56
N GLU A 220 29.57 2.38 21.11
CA GLU A 220 28.36 2.40 21.94
C GLU A 220 27.96 1.00 22.45
N ILE A 221 28.36 -0.06 21.75
CA ILE A 221 28.14 -1.45 22.21
C ILE A 221 29.05 -1.76 23.39
N LEU A 222 30.28 -1.24 23.38
CA LEU A 222 31.19 -1.35 24.52
C LEU A 222 30.63 -0.60 25.73
N GLU A 223 30.01 0.57 25.54
CA GLU A 223 29.36 1.29 26.65
C GLU A 223 28.18 0.54 27.26
N ILE A 224 27.32 -0.06 26.41
CA ILE A 224 26.24 -0.93 26.91
C ILE A 224 26.86 -2.09 27.67
N PHE A 225 27.93 -2.68 27.12
CA PHE A 225 28.58 -3.83 27.71
C PHE A 225 29.19 -3.53 29.09
N THR A 226 29.91 -2.41 29.21
CA THR A 226 30.57 -2.03 30.47
C THR A 226 29.59 -1.69 31.60
N SER A 227 28.34 -1.35 31.28
CA SER A 227 27.30 -1.17 32.29
C SER A 227 26.89 -2.46 33.02
N TYR A 228 27.24 -3.63 32.49
CA TYR A 228 26.97 -4.95 33.11
C TYR A 228 28.23 -5.73 33.51
N SER A 229 29.38 -5.45 32.90
CA SER A 229 30.63 -6.14 33.23
C SER A 229 31.83 -5.22 33.09
N THR A 230 32.70 -5.20 34.11
CA THR A 230 34.02 -4.57 34.05
C THR A 230 35.10 -5.51 33.49
N LYS A 231 34.74 -6.79 33.26
CA LYS A 231 35.60 -7.81 32.64
C LYS A 231 35.44 -7.80 31.12
N PRO A 232 36.39 -8.37 30.35
CA PRO A 232 36.27 -8.47 28.89
C PRO A 232 35.13 -9.37 28.40
N THR A 233 34.46 -10.10 29.30
CA THR A 233 33.29 -10.94 29.02
C THR A 233 32.17 -10.68 30.05
N MET A 234 30.92 -10.91 29.66
CA MET A 234 29.78 -11.00 30.57
C MET A 234 29.51 -12.46 30.93
N THR A 235 29.13 -12.71 32.18
CA THR A 235 28.65 -14.03 32.59
C THR A 235 27.22 -14.27 32.11
N LYS A 236 26.78 -15.53 32.15
CA LYS A 236 25.39 -15.92 31.89
C LYS A 236 24.40 -15.15 32.76
N GLU A 237 24.74 -14.88 34.03
CA GLU A 237 23.90 -14.13 34.96
C GLU A 237 23.78 -12.65 34.55
N ASN A 238 24.89 -12.02 34.17
CA ASN A 238 24.88 -10.64 33.66
C ASN A 238 24.02 -10.53 32.38
N PHE A 239 24.17 -11.49 31.46
CA PHE A 239 23.37 -11.51 30.25
C PHE A 239 21.88 -11.81 30.52
N THR A 240 21.59 -12.70 31.48
CA THR A 240 20.22 -12.95 31.98
C THR A 240 19.55 -11.67 32.46
N LYS A 241 20.29 -10.87 33.23
CA LYS A 241 19.81 -9.58 33.75
C LYS A 241 19.49 -8.61 32.62
N PHE A 242 20.41 -8.44 31.68
CA PHE A 242 20.22 -7.58 30.51
C PHE A 242 18.94 -7.96 29.73
N LEU A 243 18.74 -9.25 29.42
CA LEU A 243 17.60 -9.72 28.64
C LEU A 243 16.27 -9.51 29.36
N ASN A 244 16.19 -9.88 30.64
CA ASN A 244 14.92 -9.85 31.37
C ASN A 244 14.56 -8.44 31.90
N GLU A 245 15.53 -7.55 32.10
CA GLU A 245 15.29 -6.20 32.64
C GLU A 245 15.29 -5.09 31.59
N LYS A 246 16.12 -5.17 30.52
CA LYS A 246 16.20 -4.10 29.51
C LYS A 246 15.50 -4.44 28.21
N GLN A 247 15.57 -5.69 27.77
CA GLN A 247 15.02 -6.10 26.47
C GLN A 247 13.56 -6.54 26.55
N ARG A 248 13.03 -6.79 27.75
CA ARG A 248 11.65 -7.23 27.96
C ARG A 248 10.71 -6.04 28.10
N ASP A 249 9.56 -6.11 27.42
CA ASP A 249 8.43 -5.22 27.68
C ASP A 249 7.81 -5.55 29.05
N SER A 250 7.89 -4.60 29.98
CA SER A 250 7.42 -4.74 31.36
C SER A 250 5.90 -4.91 31.48
N ARG A 251 5.14 -4.61 30.42
CA ARG A 251 3.67 -4.79 30.37
C ARG A 251 3.26 -6.23 30.05
N LEU A 252 4.19 -7.07 29.58
CA LEU A 252 3.89 -8.45 29.22
C LEU A 252 3.68 -9.31 30.46
N ASN A 253 2.51 -9.95 30.53
CA ASN A 253 2.15 -10.90 31.57
C ASN A 253 3.20 -12.03 31.69
N GLU A 254 3.64 -12.32 32.91
CA GLU A 254 4.72 -13.28 33.16
C GLU A 254 4.31 -14.75 32.94
N GLU A 255 3.04 -15.10 33.08
CA GLU A 255 2.56 -16.46 32.82
C GLU A 255 2.46 -16.73 31.31
N LEU A 256 1.94 -15.75 30.54
CA LEU A 256 1.81 -15.87 29.09
C LEU A 256 3.15 -15.73 28.35
N PHE A 257 4.04 -14.89 28.88
CA PHE A 257 5.36 -14.64 28.33
C PHE A 257 6.40 -14.87 29.42
N PRO A 258 6.73 -16.12 29.79
CA PRO A 258 7.69 -16.40 30.87
C PRO A 258 9.06 -15.78 30.59
N ARG A 259 9.77 -15.46 31.66
CA ARG A 259 11.18 -15.03 31.57
C ARG A 259 12.02 -16.13 30.94
N LEU A 260 13.12 -15.74 30.29
CA LEU A 260 14.01 -16.70 29.64
C LEU A 260 14.63 -17.63 30.69
N ARG A 261 14.55 -18.93 30.42
CA ARG A 261 15.15 -19.96 31.28
C ARG A 261 16.66 -20.06 31.04
N GLN A 262 17.37 -20.63 32.01
CA GLN A 262 18.82 -20.74 31.98
C GLN A 262 19.35 -21.56 30.78
N ASP A 263 18.62 -22.58 30.35
CA ASP A 263 18.93 -23.37 29.14
C ASP A 263 18.81 -22.52 27.87
N GLN A 264 17.79 -21.68 27.78
CA GLN A 264 17.56 -20.80 26.63
C GLN A 264 18.63 -19.71 26.53
N ILE A 265 19.06 -19.17 27.67
CA ILE A 265 20.12 -18.15 27.72
C ILE A 265 21.45 -18.75 27.29
N LYS A 266 21.76 -19.98 27.75
CA LYS A 266 22.93 -20.71 27.27
C LYS A 266 22.87 -20.94 25.76
N ALA A 267 21.72 -21.33 25.22
CA ALA A 267 21.55 -21.51 23.77
C ALA A 267 21.77 -20.20 22.99
N LEU A 268 21.38 -19.04 23.53
CA LEU A 268 21.68 -17.74 22.91
C LEU A 268 23.17 -17.43 22.92
N ILE A 269 23.87 -17.68 24.03
CA ILE A 269 25.33 -17.52 24.11
C ILE A 269 26.00 -18.44 23.08
N ASP A 270 25.57 -19.70 23.00
CA ASP A 270 26.12 -20.69 22.08
C ASP A 270 25.92 -20.32 20.61
N LYS A 271 24.81 -19.64 20.31
CA LYS A 271 24.49 -19.18 18.96
C LYS A 271 25.32 -17.97 18.53
N TYR A 272 25.59 -17.03 19.44
CA TYR A 272 26.11 -15.70 19.08
C TYR A 272 27.56 -15.45 19.46
N GLU A 273 28.10 -16.16 20.45
CA GLU A 273 29.49 -16.00 20.87
C GLU A 273 30.46 -16.61 19.84
N PRO A 274 31.38 -15.84 19.25
CA PRO A 274 32.30 -16.34 18.24
C PRO A 274 33.39 -17.26 18.82
N CYS A 275 33.78 -17.10 20.08
CA CYS A 275 34.88 -17.86 20.69
C CYS A 275 34.37 -19.08 21.48
N SER A 276 34.67 -20.29 20.99
CA SER A 276 34.23 -21.54 21.62
C SER A 276 34.67 -21.71 23.08
N SER A 277 35.84 -21.16 23.45
CA SER A 277 36.32 -21.17 24.85
C SER A 277 35.38 -20.38 25.77
N ASN A 278 34.87 -19.24 25.30
CA ASN A 278 33.89 -18.43 26.04
C ASN A 278 32.54 -19.16 26.11
N THR A 279 32.12 -19.76 24.99
CA THR A 279 30.89 -20.57 24.90
C THR A 279 30.85 -21.71 25.92
N HIS A 280 31.95 -22.48 26.04
CA HIS A 280 32.05 -23.57 27.03
C HIS A 280 31.93 -23.07 28.47
N ARG A 281 32.41 -21.85 28.73
CA ARG A 281 32.35 -21.20 30.05
C ARG A 281 31.06 -20.40 30.27
N SER A 282 30.11 -20.43 29.32
CA SER A 282 28.88 -19.63 29.34
C SER A 282 29.15 -18.12 29.48
N LEU A 283 30.15 -17.64 28.73
CA LEU A 283 30.55 -16.24 28.69
C LEU A 283 30.23 -15.63 27.31
N ILE A 284 29.85 -14.36 27.29
CA ILE A 284 29.61 -13.60 26.04
C ILE A 284 30.52 -12.36 25.98
N SER A 285 31.13 -12.15 24.82
CA SER A 285 32.01 -11.03 24.51
C SER A 285 31.22 -9.83 23.96
N PRO A 286 31.84 -8.63 23.84
CA PRO A 286 31.20 -7.50 23.18
C PRO A 286 30.79 -7.79 21.72
N GLU A 287 31.58 -8.58 21.01
CA GLU A 287 31.26 -9.03 19.66
C GLU A 287 30.05 -10.00 19.66
N GLY A 288 30.01 -10.94 20.61
CA GLY A 288 28.86 -11.82 20.80
C GLY A 288 27.58 -11.03 21.11
N LEU A 289 27.67 -10.00 21.96
CA LEU A 289 26.55 -9.10 22.25
C LEU A 289 26.08 -8.33 21.01
N LEU A 290 27.01 -7.80 20.19
CA LEU A 290 26.68 -7.14 18.93
C LEU A 290 25.94 -8.08 17.98
N ASN A 291 26.43 -9.32 17.83
CA ASN A 291 25.79 -10.33 16.99
C ASN A 291 24.37 -10.65 17.46
N PHE A 292 24.18 -10.81 18.78
CA PHE A 292 22.85 -10.98 19.37
C PHE A 292 21.92 -9.79 19.06
N LEU A 293 22.40 -8.55 19.26
CA LEU A 293 21.62 -7.34 19.03
C LEU A 293 21.23 -7.14 17.57
N MET A 294 21.96 -7.74 16.63
CA MET A 294 21.66 -7.72 15.19
C MET A 294 20.84 -8.93 14.71
N GLY A 295 20.62 -9.91 15.59
CA GLY A 295 19.92 -11.16 15.32
C GLY A 295 18.39 -11.03 15.29
N PRO A 296 17.66 -12.09 14.89
CA PRO A 296 16.20 -12.10 14.84
C PRO A 296 15.50 -11.98 16.21
N GLU A 297 16.15 -12.35 17.32
CA GLU A 297 15.57 -12.29 18.66
C GLU A 297 15.40 -10.85 19.18
N THR A 298 16.05 -9.87 18.56
CA THR A 298 15.99 -8.45 18.92
C THR A 298 15.24 -7.60 17.90
N SER A 299 14.39 -8.23 17.08
CA SER A 299 13.53 -7.52 16.12
C SER A 299 12.72 -6.44 16.83
N VAL A 300 12.80 -5.20 16.31
CA VAL A 300 12.00 -4.07 16.79
C VAL A 300 10.51 -4.23 16.44
N VAL A 301 10.21 -5.02 15.41
CA VAL A 301 8.86 -5.30 14.95
C VAL A 301 8.36 -6.58 15.58
N MET A 302 7.15 -6.53 16.16
CA MET A 302 6.44 -7.72 16.63
C MET A 302 5.93 -8.53 15.42
N LEU A 303 6.71 -9.52 15.01
CA LEU A 303 6.51 -10.28 13.77
C LEU A 303 5.18 -11.06 13.74
N ASP A 304 4.66 -11.46 14.90
CA ASP A 304 3.35 -12.09 15.03
C ASP A 304 2.21 -11.16 14.58
N ARG A 305 2.36 -9.84 14.79
CA ARG A 305 1.39 -8.83 14.37
C ARG A 305 1.47 -8.47 12.89
N LEU A 306 2.57 -8.80 12.22
CA LEU A 306 2.70 -8.70 10.78
C LEU A 306 1.98 -9.86 10.07
N ALA A 307 1.85 -11.02 10.71
CA ALA A 307 1.07 -12.12 10.17
C ALA A 307 -0.42 -11.74 10.11
N LYS A 308 -1.23 -12.49 9.36
CA LYS A 308 -2.70 -12.36 9.47
C LYS A 308 -3.15 -12.93 10.82
N TRP A 309 -3.45 -12.04 11.77
CA TRP A 309 -3.72 -12.42 13.17
C TRP A 309 -5.05 -11.91 13.72
N GLN A 310 -5.59 -10.83 13.12
CA GLN A 310 -6.80 -10.19 13.61
C GLN A 310 -8.05 -11.01 13.26
N ASP A 311 -9.11 -10.83 14.03
CA ASP A 311 -10.43 -11.40 13.71
C ASP A 311 -10.99 -10.72 12.46
N MET A 312 -11.27 -11.51 11.43
CA MET A 312 -11.74 -11.06 10.11
C MET A 312 -13.23 -11.38 9.89
N THR A 313 -13.93 -11.78 10.96
CA THR A 313 -15.35 -12.18 10.97
C THR A 313 -16.27 -11.09 11.52
N GLN A 314 -15.74 -9.94 11.94
CA GLN A 314 -16.54 -8.79 12.35
C GLN A 314 -17.18 -8.11 11.13
N PRO A 315 -18.28 -7.35 11.28
CA PRO A 315 -18.87 -6.58 10.18
C PRO A 315 -17.89 -5.59 9.54
N LEU A 316 -18.00 -5.34 8.23
CA LEU A 316 -17.16 -4.37 7.50
C LEU A 316 -16.92 -3.00 8.19
N PRO A 317 -17.93 -2.35 8.83
CA PRO A 317 -17.74 -1.06 9.49
C PRO A 317 -16.78 -1.10 10.68
N HIS A 318 -16.41 -2.29 11.16
CA HIS A 318 -15.50 -2.51 12.28
C HIS A 318 -14.02 -2.49 11.90
N TYR A 319 -13.68 -2.23 10.64
CA TYR A 319 -12.30 -2.22 10.15
C TYR A 319 -11.91 -0.85 9.58
N PHE A 320 -10.67 -0.44 9.79
CA PHE A 320 -10.01 0.51 8.91
C PHE A 320 -9.67 -0.18 7.60
N ILE A 321 -9.93 0.50 6.48
CA ILE A 321 -9.82 -0.03 5.12
C ILE A 321 -8.84 0.86 4.36
N LYS A 322 -7.75 0.26 3.87
CA LYS A 322 -6.72 0.98 3.13
C LYS A 322 -7.32 1.55 1.84
N SER A 323 -7.35 2.86 1.68
CA SER A 323 -8.16 3.54 0.66
C SER A 323 -7.35 4.55 -0.16
N SER A 324 -7.64 4.63 -1.45
CA SER A 324 -7.03 5.56 -2.42
C SER A 324 -8.05 6.59 -2.88
N HIS A 325 -7.57 7.82 -3.09
CA HIS A 325 -8.29 8.93 -3.71
C HIS A 325 -7.75 9.16 -5.12
N ASN A 326 -8.63 9.50 -6.08
CA ASN A 326 -8.32 9.73 -7.50
C ASN A 326 -7.26 8.78 -8.04
N THR A 327 -7.53 7.48 -7.87
CA THR A 327 -6.56 6.39 -8.05
C THR A 327 -5.86 6.41 -9.40
N TYR A 328 -6.52 6.92 -10.44
CA TYR A 328 -5.99 7.00 -11.79
C TYR A 328 -4.82 7.98 -11.94
N LEU A 329 -4.68 8.99 -11.08
CA LEU A 329 -3.67 10.04 -11.23
C LEU A 329 -2.27 9.60 -10.76
N THR A 330 -1.26 9.91 -11.57
CA THR A 330 0.16 9.64 -11.25
C THR A 330 0.90 10.87 -10.70
N ALA A 331 0.26 12.05 -10.70
CA ALA A 331 0.89 13.32 -10.30
C ALA A 331 -0.16 14.31 -9.73
N GLY A 332 -0.05 15.60 -10.07
CA GLY A 332 -0.96 16.65 -9.62
C GLY A 332 -2.39 16.52 -10.18
N GLN A 333 -3.35 17.14 -9.48
CA GLN A 333 -4.78 17.06 -9.79
C GLN A 333 -5.19 17.82 -11.06
N PHE A 334 -4.42 18.83 -11.48
CA PHE A 334 -4.82 19.71 -12.59
C PHE A 334 -4.25 19.29 -13.96
N SER A 335 -3.01 18.79 -14.00
CA SER A 335 -2.29 18.48 -15.24
C SER A 335 -1.53 17.14 -15.19
N GLY A 336 -1.87 16.29 -14.22
CA GLY A 336 -1.26 14.96 -14.08
C GLY A 336 -1.69 13.97 -15.16
N VAL A 337 -0.84 12.96 -15.39
CA VAL A 337 -1.16 11.84 -16.26
C VAL A 337 -2.07 10.86 -15.51
N SER A 338 -3.08 10.36 -16.19
CA SER A 338 -3.95 9.27 -15.74
C SER A 338 -3.43 7.93 -16.26
N SER A 339 -3.47 6.87 -15.45
CA SER A 339 -2.92 5.56 -15.83
C SER A 339 -3.66 4.38 -15.21
N PRO A 340 -4.03 3.33 -16.00
CA PRO A 340 -4.51 2.06 -15.46
C PRO A 340 -3.47 1.35 -14.57
N GLU A 341 -2.18 1.64 -14.75
CA GLU A 341 -1.10 1.06 -13.95
C GLU A 341 -1.21 1.45 -12.46
N MET A 342 -1.72 2.64 -12.15
CA MET A 342 -1.90 3.07 -10.76
C MET A 342 -2.87 2.18 -10.00
N TYR A 343 -3.92 1.68 -10.64
CA TYR A 343 -4.85 0.73 -10.04
C TYR A 343 -4.14 -0.57 -9.66
N ARG A 344 -3.28 -1.10 -10.54
CA ARG A 344 -2.47 -2.29 -10.24
C ARG A 344 -1.59 -2.05 -9.03
N GLN A 345 -0.83 -0.96 -9.03
CA GLN A 345 0.12 -0.63 -7.97
C GLN A 345 -0.55 -0.40 -6.62
N CYS A 346 -1.70 0.30 -6.59
CA CYS A 346 -2.49 0.49 -5.38
C CYS A 346 -2.98 -0.86 -4.82
N LEU A 347 -3.54 -1.73 -5.66
CA LEU A 347 -4.02 -3.06 -5.25
C LEU A 347 -2.88 -3.94 -4.72
N LEU A 348 -1.75 -3.96 -5.44
CA LEU A 348 -0.53 -4.67 -5.04
C LEU A 348 0.03 -4.16 -3.72
N ALA A 349 -0.09 -2.86 -3.43
CA ALA A 349 0.24 -2.28 -2.12
C ALA A 349 -0.75 -2.64 -1.01
N GLY A 350 -1.79 -3.44 -1.29
CA GLY A 350 -2.82 -3.87 -0.35
C GLY A 350 -3.98 -2.88 -0.22
N CYS A 351 -4.12 -1.89 -1.10
CA CYS A 351 -5.27 -0.99 -1.11
C CYS A 351 -6.55 -1.75 -1.44
N ARG A 352 -7.65 -1.47 -0.73
CA ARG A 352 -8.94 -2.18 -0.84
C ARG A 352 -10.11 -1.27 -1.19
N CYS A 353 -9.90 0.04 -1.30
CA CYS A 353 -10.89 0.99 -1.81
C CYS A 353 -10.24 1.90 -2.85
N LEU A 354 -10.75 1.88 -4.08
CA LEU A 354 -10.22 2.62 -5.23
C LEU A 354 -11.28 3.56 -5.80
N GLU A 355 -10.86 4.64 -6.43
CA GLU A 355 -11.75 5.65 -7.01
C GLU A 355 -11.68 5.66 -8.54
N LEU A 356 -12.84 5.80 -9.18
CA LEU A 356 -12.98 5.91 -10.63
C LEU A 356 -13.96 7.03 -10.97
N ASP A 357 -13.42 8.11 -11.51
CA ASP A 357 -14.18 9.28 -11.96
C ASP A 357 -14.60 9.04 -13.41
N CYS A 358 -15.84 8.62 -13.59
CA CYS A 358 -16.33 8.10 -14.86
C CYS A 358 -16.98 9.23 -15.67
N TRP A 359 -16.46 9.50 -16.86
CA TRP A 359 -16.94 10.55 -17.77
C TRP A 359 -17.37 9.97 -19.11
N LYS A 360 -18.25 10.72 -19.79
CA LYS A 360 -18.74 10.32 -21.11
C LYS A 360 -17.61 10.33 -22.14
N GLY A 361 -17.56 9.27 -22.94
CA GLY A 361 -16.70 9.19 -24.12
C GLY A 361 -17.11 10.19 -25.19
N LYS A 362 -16.11 10.71 -25.92
CA LYS A 362 -16.35 11.59 -27.07
C LYS A 362 -16.71 10.75 -28.31
N PRO A 363 -17.57 11.25 -29.21
CA PRO A 363 -17.78 10.65 -30.52
C PRO A 363 -16.46 10.57 -31.32
N PRO A 364 -16.27 9.56 -32.21
CA PRO A 364 -17.27 8.58 -32.66
C PRO A 364 -17.35 7.28 -31.83
N ASP A 365 -16.34 6.98 -31.00
CA ASP A 365 -16.21 5.67 -30.36
C ASP A 365 -17.20 5.46 -29.18
N GLU A 366 -17.62 6.55 -28.54
CA GLU A 366 -18.57 6.55 -27.40
C GLU A 366 -18.18 5.53 -26.30
N GLU A 367 -16.88 5.41 -26.03
CA GLU A 367 -16.33 4.56 -24.96
C GLU A 367 -16.21 5.36 -23.65
N PRO A 368 -16.75 4.87 -22.52
CA PRO A 368 -16.63 5.56 -21.24
C PRO A 368 -15.16 5.69 -20.82
N ILE A 369 -14.80 6.86 -20.29
CA ILE A 369 -13.44 7.22 -19.91
C ILE A 369 -13.33 7.53 -18.43
N ILE A 370 -12.11 7.55 -17.92
CA ILE A 370 -11.74 8.02 -16.59
C ILE A 370 -10.78 9.20 -16.72
N THR A 371 -11.08 10.29 -16.02
CA THR A 371 -10.26 11.52 -15.96
C THR A 371 -10.75 12.39 -14.80
N HIS A 372 -9.97 13.41 -14.42
CA HIS A 372 -10.43 14.45 -13.52
C HIS A 372 -11.12 15.55 -14.32
N GLY A 373 -12.44 15.69 -14.15
CA GLY A 373 -13.26 16.56 -15.00
C GLY A 373 -12.85 18.03 -14.97
N PHE A 374 -13.04 18.71 -16.11
CA PHE A 374 -12.74 20.15 -16.26
C PHE A 374 -11.29 20.54 -15.94
N THR A 375 -10.34 19.59 -16.05
CA THR A 375 -8.91 19.83 -15.89
C THR A 375 -8.12 19.48 -17.16
N MET A 376 -6.79 19.56 -17.09
CA MET A 376 -5.86 19.19 -18.17
C MET A 376 -5.28 17.77 -17.98
N THR A 377 -5.86 16.94 -17.11
CA THR A 377 -5.40 15.56 -16.92
C THR A 377 -5.70 14.70 -18.14
N THR A 378 -4.83 13.72 -18.42
CA THR A 378 -5.06 12.81 -19.56
C THR A 378 -6.24 11.88 -19.30
N GLU A 379 -6.85 11.39 -20.38
CA GLU A 379 -8.00 10.48 -20.33
C GLU A 379 -7.52 9.02 -20.51
N ILE A 380 -8.14 8.07 -19.80
CA ILE A 380 -7.91 6.63 -19.96
C ILE A 380 -9.23 5.89 -20.13
N LEU A 381 -9.23 4.75 -20.80
CA LEU A 381 -10.47 3.98 -21.02
C LEU A 381 -10.93 3.32 -19.71
N PHE A 382 -12.24 3.38 -19.44
CA PHE A 382 -12.84 2.67 -18.31
C PHE A 382 -12.58 1.16 -18.38
N LYS A 383 -12.70 0.58 -19.58
CA LYS A 383 -12.44 -0.84 -19.83
C LYS A 383 -11.05 -1.28 -19.37
N ASP A 384 -10.00 -0.53 -19.75
CA ASP A 384 -8.62 -0.84 -19.40
C ASP A 384 -8.38 -0.80 -17.88
N VAL A 385 -9.08 0.10 -17.18
CA VAL A 385 -9.04 0.19 -15.72
C VAL A 385 -9.71 -1.02 -15.08
N ILE A 386 -10.88 -1.44 -15.57
CA ILE A 386 -11.56 -2.65 -15.07
C ILE A 386 -10.69 -3.91 -15.30
N GLU A 387 -10.03 -4.03 -16.44
CA GLU A 387 -9.08 -5.12 -16.71
C GLU A 387 -7.87 -5.09 -15.77
N ALA A 388 -7.31 -3.91 -15.51
CA ALA A 388 -6.20 -3.72 -14.57
C ALA A 388 -6.58 -4.10 -13.13
N ILE A 389 -7.80 -3.73 -12.69
CA ILE A 389 -8.33 -4.11 -11.38
C ILE A 389 -8.53 -5.62 -11.31
N ALA A 390 -9.15 -6.23 -12.31
CA ALA A 390 -9.42 -7.68 -12.33
C ALA A 390 -8.14 -8.51 -12.24
N GLU A 391 -7.06 -8.04 -12.90
CA GLU A 391 -5.74 -8.69 -12.85
C GLU A 391 -5.13 -8.65 -11.43
N SER A 392 -5.24 -7.52 -10.74
CA SER A 392 -4.43 -7.23 -9.56
C SER A 392 -5.18 -7.32 -8.23
N ALA A 393 -6.52 -7.35 -8.27
CA ALA A 393 -7.39 -7.21 -7.10
C ALA A 393 -6.98 -8.14 -5.97
N PHE A 394 -6.68 -9.40 -6.29
CA PHE A 394 -6.44 -10.44 -5.30
C PHE A 394 -5.02 -11.03 -5.32
N LYS A 395 -4.05 -10.38 -6.00
CA LYS A 395 -2.66 -10.87 -6.03
C LYS A 395 -2.00 -10.90 -4.65
N THR A 396 -2.24 -9.88 -3.82
CA THR A 396 -1.56 -9.70 -2.52
C THR A 396 -2.50 -9.73 -1.32
N SER A 397 -3.81 -9.67 -1.53
CA SER A 397 -4.83 -9.80 -0.48
C SER A 397 -6.11 -10.40 -1.06
N GLN A 398 -6.65 -11.43 -0.41
CA GLN A 398 -7.90 -12.08 -0.80
C GLN A 398 -9.16 -11.36 -0.27
N TYR A 399 -8.99 -10.30 0.53
CA TYR A 399 -10.12 -9.57 1.11
C TYR A 399 -10.79 -8.64 0.10
N PRO A 400 -12.07 -8.30 0.33
CA PRO A 400 -12.89 -7.59 -0.65
C PRO A 400 -12.29 -6.26 -1.11
N VAL A 401 -12.59 -5.89 -2.35
CA VAL A 401 -12.23 -4.60 -2.94
C VAL A 401 -13.50 -3.77 -3.17
N ILE A 402 -13.44 -2.48 -2.87
CA ILE A 402 -14.54 -1.53 -3.04
C ILE A 402 -14.16 -0.54 -4.13
N LEU A 403 -15.02 -0.38 -5.13
CA LEU A 403 -14.85 0.59 -6.21
C LEU A 403 -15.79 1.76 -5.98
N SER A 404 -15.22 2.92 -5.64
CA SER A 404 -15.90 4.20 -5.50
C SER A 404 -16.06 4.83 -6.87
N PHE A 405 -17.24 4.70 -7.47
CA PHE A 405 -17.58 5.44 -8.68
C PHE A 405 -18.02 6.85 -8.32
N GLU A 406 -17.43 7.81 -9.01
CA GLU A 406 -17.91 9.17 -9.18
C GLU A 406 -18.46 9.26 -10.60
N ASN A 407 -19.79 9.14 -10.74
CA ASN A 407 -20.41 8.92 -12.04
C ASN A 407 -20.88 10.24 -12.67
N HIS A 408 -20.28 10.60 -13.81
CA HIS A 408 -20.68 11.73 -14.67
C HIS A 408 -21.17 11.27 -16.06
N VAL A 409 -21.37 9.97 -16.27
CA VAL A 409 -21.87 9.43 -17.54
C VAL A 409 -23.38 9.60 -17.59
N ASP A 410 -23.85 10.64 -18.27
CA ASP A 410 -25.26 11.05 -18.37
C ASP A 410 -26.10 10.25 -19.39
N THR A 411 -25.49 9.26 -20.08
CA THR A 411 -26.17 8.45 -21.10
C THR A 411 -26.40 7.01 -20.67
N VAL A 412 -27.61 6.50 -20.94
CA VAL A 412 -27.99 5.11 -20.62
C VAL A 412 -27.06 4.12 -21.31
N LYS A 413 -26.82 4.30 -22.61
CA LYS A 413 -25.96 3.43 -23.43
C LYS A 413 -24.55 3.24 -22.85
N GLN A 414 -23.90 4.33 -22.40
CA GLN A 414 -22.55 4.21 -21.84
C GLN A 414 -22.56 3.66 -20.40
N GLN A 415 -23.57 3.98 -19.57
CA GLN A 415 -23.70 3.33 -18.25
C GLN A 415 -23.97 1.81 -18.38
N GLU A 416 -24.73 1.37 -19.39
CA GLU A 416 -24.91 -0.05 -19.71
C GLU A 416 -23.60 -0.70 -20.14
N LYS A 417 -22.79 -0.02 -20.99
CA LYS A 417 -21.43 -0.48 -21.33
C LYS A 417 -20.57 -0.65 -20.06
N MET A 418 -20.57 0.31 -19.15
CA MET A 418 -19.82 0.23 -17.89
C MET A 418 -20.25 -0.97 -17.03
N ALA A 419 -21.58 -1.18 -16.89
CA ALA A 419 -22.12 -2.31 -16.15
C ALA A 419 -21.74 -3.65 -16.80
N ASN A 420 -21.79 -3.72 -18.14
CA ASN A 420 -21.41 -4.90 -18.90
C ASN A 420 -19.91 -5.20 -18.78
N TYR A 421 -19.04 -4.18 -18.83
CA TYR A 421 -17.62 -4.36 -18.57
C TYR A 421 -17.36 -4.90 -17.16
N CYS A 422 -18.01 -4.35 -16.14
CA CYS A 422 -17.91 -4.89 -14.77
C CYS A 422 -18.33 -6.36 -14.72
N LYS A 423 -19.51 -6.71 -15.26
CA LYS A 423 -20.05 -8.09 -15.21
C LYS A 423 -19.16 -9.08 -15.97
N THR A 424 -18.72 -8.72 -17.18
CA THR A 424 -17.96 -9.63 -18.05
C THR A 424 -16.52 -9.80 -17.60
N ILE A 425 -15.85 -8.74 -17.16
CA ILE A 425 -14.42 -8.78 -16.82
C ILE A 425 -14.20 -9.28 -15.39
N PHE A 426 -15.02 -8.84 -14.42
CA PHE A 426 -14.89 -9.34 -13.04
C PHE A 426 -15.54 -10.71 -12.85
N GLY A 427 -16.53 -11.08 -13.66
CA GLY A 427 -17.22 -12.36 -13.56
C GLY A 427 -17.73 -12.64 -12.15
N GLU A 428 -17.40 -13.81 -11.62
CA GLU A 428 -17.80 -14.25 -10.27
C GLU A 428 -17.24 -13.39 -9.12
N ALA A 429 -16.16 -12.63 -9.38
CA ALA A 429 -15.62 -11.72 -8.37
C ALA A 429 -16.56 -10.54 -8.11
N LEU A 430 -17.40 -10.13 -9.07
CA LEU A 430 -18.34 -9.04 -8.85
C LEU A 430 -19.50 -9.50 -7.96
N LEU A 431 -19.71 -8.80 -6.84
CA LEU A 431 -20.87 -9.04 -6.00
C LEU A 431 -22.08 -8.28 -6.56
N THR A 432 -22.95 -8.96 -7.29
CA THR A 432 -24.17 -8.37 -7.86
C THR A 432 -25.35 -8.40 -6.88
N GLU A 433 -25.51 -9.48 -6.13
CA GLU A 433 -26.63 -9.68 -5.20
C GLU A 433 -26.18 -9.70 -3.73
N PRO A 434 -27.03 -9.27 -2.79
CA PRO A 434 -26.78 -9.45 -1.36
C PRO A 434 -26.70 -10.93 -1.00
N LEU A 435 -25.87 -11.26 -0.02
CA LEU A 435 -25.86 -12.58 0.61
C LEU A 435 -27.15 -12.79 1.42
N ASP A 436 -27.72 -13.99 1.37
CA ASP A 436 -29.00 -14.33 2.04
C ASP A 436 -29.01 -14.01 3.53
N LYS A 437 -27.88 -14.25 4.21
CA LYS A 437 -27.69 -13.98 5.65
C LYS A 437 -27.76 -12.48 5.98
N TYR A 438 -27.51 -11.60 5.02
CA TYR A 438 -27.39 -10.16 5.22
C TYR A 438 -28.30 -9.41 4.25
N PRO A 439 -29.63 -9.46 4.45
CA PRO A 439 -30.57 -8.74 3.61
C PRO A 439 -30.45 -7.22 3.80
N LEU A 440 -30.76 -6.45 2.76
CA LEU A 440 -30.68 -4.97 2.78
C LEU A 440 -31.86 -4.31 3.51
N LYS A 441 -32.07 -4.67 4.79
CA LYS A 441 -33.14 -4.16 5.65
C LYS A 441 -32.59 -3.33 6.82
N PRO A 442 -33.36 -2.36 7.34
CA PRO A 442 -32.99 -1.66 8.58
C PRO A 442 -32.74 -2.64 9.74
N GLY A 443 -31.75 -2.34 10.57
CA GLY A 443 -31.35 -3.17 11.71
C GLY A 443 -30.46 -4.37 11.37
N CYS A 444 -30.35 -4.75 10.09
CA CYS A 444 -29.44 -5.81 9.67
C CYS A 444 -28.00 -5.29 9.58
N GLN A 445 -27.04 -6.11 10.00
CA GLN A 445 -25.61 -5.84 9.78
C GLN A 445 -25.21 -6.13 8.33
N ILE A 446 -24.02 -5.70 7.94
CA ILE A 446 -23.40 -6.07 6.67
C ILE A 446 -22.36 -7.16 6.88
N PRO A 447 -22.01 -7.94 5.83
CA PRO A 447 -21.10 -9.08 5.97
C PRO A 447 -19.72 -8.69 6.51
N SER A 448 -18.97 -9.70 6.94
CA SER A 448 -17.57 -9.55 7.32
C SER A 448 -16.62 -9.55 6.13
N PRO A 449 -15.37 -9.04 6.26
CA PRO A 449 -14.36 -9.20 5.22
C PRO A 449 -14.11 -10.67 4.84
N SER A 450 -14.18 -11.59 5.81
CA SER A 450 -14.00 -13.02 5.57
C SER A 450 -15.12 -13.62 4.71
N GLU A 451 -16.37 -13.19 4.87
CA GLU A 451 -17.51 -13.67 4.07
C GLU A 451 -17.53 -13.08 2.65
N LEU A 452 -16.75 -12.02 2.41
CA LEU A 452 -16.64 -11.33 1.13
C LEU A 452 -15.27 -11.53 0.46
N MET A 453 -14.52 -12.57 0.84
CA MET A 453 -13.24 -12.88 0.19
C MET A 453 -13.41 -13.11 -1.31
N GLY A 454 -12.49 -12.56 -2.09
CA GLY A 454 -12.51 -12.61 -3.56
C GLY A 454 -13.62 -11.77 -4.20
N LYS A 455 -14.34 -10.93 -3.45
CA LYS A 455 -15.44 -10.10 -3.97
C LYS A 455 -15.05 -8.65 -4.24
N ILE A 456 -15.63 -8.09 -5.29
CA ILE A 456 -15.56 -6.69 -5.69
C ILE A 456 -16.94 -6.07 -5.47
N LEU A 457 -17.01 -5.00 -4.69
CA LEU A 457 -18.23 -4.27 -4.36
C LEU A 457 -18.24 -2.92 -5.07
N ILE A 458 -19.37 -2.56 -5.65
CA ILE A 458 -19.55 -1.26 -6.33
C ILE A 458 -20.23 -0.28 -5.38
N LYS A 459 -19.57 0.87 -5.15
CA LYS A 459 -20.18 2.07 -4.58
C LYS A 459 -20.57 2.99 -5.72
N ASN A 460 -21.86 3.07 -6.01
CA ASN A 460 -22.44 4.04 -6.95
C ASN A 460 -23.85 4.42 -6.48
N LYS A 461 -24.41 5.53 -6.97
CA LYS A 461 -25.80 5.90 -6.66
C LYS A 461 -26.77 4.77 -7.04
N LYS A 462 -27.83 4.60 -6.26
CA LYS A 462 -28.87 3.59 -6.48
C LYS A 462 -30.22 4.29 -6.68
N SER A 463 -30.93 3.97 -7.75
CA SER A 463 -32.29 4.50 -8.01
C SER A 463 -33.29 3.83 -7.06
N SER A 464 -34.20 4.61 -6.46
CA SER A 464 -35.23 4.13 -5.56
C SER A 464 -36.48 3.68 -6.33
N THR A 465 -36.42 2.54 -7.00
CA THR A 465 -37.59 1.91 -7.64
C THR A 465 -37.82 0.53 -7.05
N HIS A 466 -38.39 0.47 -5.83
CA HIS A 466 -39.23 -0.64 -5.35
C HIS A 466 -39.85 -0.31 -3.99
N SER A 467 -40.92 0.49 -4.01
CA SER A 467 -42.04 0.40 -3.06
C SER A 467 -43.10 1.42 -3.46
N GLN A 468 -43.88 1.11 -4.48
CA GLN A 468 -45.26 1.60 -4.60
C GLN A 468 -45.96 0.72 -5.62
N SER A 469 -46.69 -0.27 -5.10
CA SER A 469 -47.79 -0.89 -5.80
C SER A 469 -48.75 0.21 -6.28
N THR A 470 -49.06 0.13 -7.57
CA THR A 470 -50.02 0.92 -8.31
C THR A 470 -51.35 1.10 -7.58
N THR A 471 -51.63 2.32 -7.12
CA THR A 471 -52.99 2.87 -7.11
C THR A 471 -52.96 4.24 -7.77
N LYS A 472 -53.45 4.27 -9.01
CA LYS A 472 -53.75 5.48 -9.78
C LYS A 472 -54.72 6.37 -9.00
N LYS A 473 -54.42 7.65 -8.87
CA LYS A 473 -55.43 8.72 -8.88
C LYS A 473 -54.91 9.91 -9.69
N THR A 474 -55.71 10.27 -10.68
CA THR A 474 -55.58 11.40 -11.61
C THR A 474 -55.86 12.75 -10.93
N PRO A 475 -55.45 13.87 -11.56
CA PRO A 475 -55.33 15.19 -10.95
C PRO A 475 -56.57 16.09 -11.20
N ASP A 476 -56.72 17.16 -10.42
CA ASP A 476 -57.55 18.33 -10.77
C ASP A 476 -56.98 19.64 -10.16
N PRO A 477 -57.33 20.84 -10.71
CA PRO A 477 -56.43 21.99 -10.78
C PRO A 477 -56.87 23.26 -10.00
N ALA A 478 -55.88 24.16 -9.84
CA ALA A 478 -55.92 25.63 -9.73
C ALA A 478 -56.63 26.33 -8.55
N SER A 479 -55.87 27.21 -7.86
CA SER A 479 -56.29 28.60 -7.58
C SER A 479 -55.11 29.47 -7.09
N THR A 480 -54.83 30.52 -7.86
CA THR A 480 -54.00 31.71 -7.56
C THR A 480 -54.72 32.64 -6.58
N THR A 481 -54.01 33.34 -5.67
CA THR A 481 -54.02 34.84 -5.47
C THR A 481 -53.47 35.33 -4.11
N THR A 482 -52.48 36.24 -4.21
CA THR A 482 -52.18 37.49 -3.46
C THR A 482 -52.36 37.63 -1.94
N SER A 483 -51.33 38.18 -1.26
CA SER A 483 -51.26 39.64 -0.94
C SER A 483 -49.98 40.03 -0.18
N THR A 484 -49.35 41.11 -0.67
CA THR A 484 -48.29 41.95 -0.08
C THR A 484 -48.77 42.84 1.08
N GLN A 485 -47.89 43.21 2.01
CA GLN A 485 -47.88 44.53 2.64
C GLN A 485 -46.50 44.89 3.26
N GLU A 486 -46.19 46.18 3.21
CA GLU A 486 -44.87 46.83 3.32
C GLU A 486 -44.67 47.63 4.63
N THR A 487 -43.39 47.74 5.06
CA THR A 487 -42.66 48.92 5.65
C THR A 487 -42.95 49.42 7.10
N PRO A 488 -42.14 50.34 7.71
CA PRO A 488 -40.80 50.87 7.36
C PRO A 488 -39.76 51.06 8.52
N ALA A 489 -38.53 51.44 8.09
CA ALA A 489 -37.59 52.44 8.67
C ALA A 489 -36.69 52.14 9.89
N GLY A 490 -35.40 52.51 9.72
CA GLY A 490 -34.41 52.66 10.79
C GLY A 490 -33.00 52.93 10.24
N SER A 491 -32.66 54.20 10.08
CA SER A 491 -31.40 54.79 9.59
C SER A 491 -30.19 54.62 10.52
N GLY A 492 -28.97 54.61 9.96
CA GLY A 492 -27.73 54.82 10.72
C GLY A 492 -26.46 54.75 9.86
N GLU A 493 -25.93 55.92 9.50
CA GLU A 493 -24.71 56.16 8.72
C GLU A 493 -23.41 55.75 9.43
N ALA A 494 -22.37 55.43 8.65
CA ALA A 494 -20.97 55.54 9.08
C ALA A 494 -20.10 56.13 7.95
N PRO A 495 -19.07 56.95 8.24
CA PRO A 495 -18.43 57.81 7.25
C PRO A 495 -17.07 57.30 6.73
N SER A 496 -16.90 57.51 5.42
CA SER A 496 -15.72 57.92 4.63
C SER A 496 -14.30 57.97 5.24
N ARG A 497 -13.29 57.47 4.50
CA ARG A 497 -12.30 58.23 3.69
C ARG A 497 -11.00 57.45 3.37
N SER A 498 -10.70 57.39 2.06
CA SER A 498 -9.42 57.51 1.31
C SER A 498 -8.14 56.79 1.78
N ALA A 499 -7.33 56.17 0.91
CA ALA A 499 -6.63 56.83 -0.19
C ALA A 499 -6.16 55.87 -1.30
N ALA A 500 -5.96 56.45 -2.47
CA ALA A 500 -5.66 55.87 -3.77
C ALA A 500 -4.19 55.44 -3.96
N PHE A 501 -3.95 54.54 -4.92
CA PHE A 501 -2.84 54.66 -5.88
C PHE A 501 -3.27 54.10 -7.25
N ASN A 502 -3.18 54.95 -8.27
CA ASN A 502 -3.36 54.67 -9.70
C ASN A 502 -2.17 53.87 -10.27
N VAL A 503 -2.39 53.04 -11.30
CA VAL A 503 -1.83 53.16 -12.68
C VAL A 503 -2.61 52.23 -13.64
N MET A 504 -2.82 52.71 -14.86
CA MET A 504 -3.71 52.33 -15.98
C MET A 504 -3.17 51.19 -16.91
N PRO A 505 -3.92 50.75 -17.96
CA PRO A 505 -4.05 49.35 -18.37
C PRO A 505 -3.40 48.98 -19.73
N GLY A 506 -3.28 47.67 -19.99
CA GLY A 506 -2.98 47.09 -21.30
C GLY A 506 -4.04 46.07 -21.70
N SER A 507 -4.83 46.44 -22.71
CA SER A 507 -5.99 45.74 -23.29
C SER A 507 -5.74 44.28 -23.69
N CYS A 508 -6.62 43.36 -23.30
CA CYS A 508 -7.01 42.17 -24.07
C CYS A 508 -8.49 41.87 -23.78
N LEU A 509 -9.27 41.80 -24.85
CA LEU A 509 -10.74 41.69 -24.89
C LEU A 509 -11.29 40.54 -24.04
N ARG A 510 -12.17 40.87 -23.09
CA ARG A 510 -13.02 39.90 -22.38
C ARG A 510 -14.23 39.57 -23.23
N VAL A 511 -14.37 38.29 -23.56
CA VAL A 511 -15.69 37.68 -23.75
C VAL A 511 -16.17 37.31 -22.34
N GLU A 512 -17.23 37.97 -21.88
CA GLU A 512 -17.91 37.66 -20.62
C GLU A 512 -18.54 36.26 -20.70
N PRO A 513 -18.27 35.32 -19.76
CA PRO A 513 -19.16 34.21 -19.52
C PRO A 513 -20.25 34.67 -18.55
N GLU A 514 -21.49 34.65 -19.03
CA GLU A 514 -22.70 34.82 -18.22
C GLU A 514 -22.63 33.96 -16.95
N GLY A 515 -22.90 34.61 -15.83
CA GLY A 515 -22.76 34.03 -14.50
C GLY A 515 -23.91 33.10 -14.13
N ASP A 516 -23.56 31.91 -13.63
CA ASP A 516 -24.21 31.29 -12.46
C ASP A 516 -23.37 30.12 -11.87
N ALA A 517 -22.04 30.30 -11.77
CA ALA A 517 -21.11 29.23 -11.37
C ALA A 517 -20.25 29.57 -10.14
N ARG A 518 -20.66 30.53 -9.31
CA ARG A 518 -19.97 30.85 -8.06
C ARG A 518 -20.97 30.71 -6.91
N VAL A 519 -20.62 29.85 -5.95
CA VAL A 519 -21.39 29.42 -4.76
C VAL A 519 -22.20 28.11 -4.93
N LYS A 520 -21.54 27.05 -5.42
CA LYS A 520 -21.74 25.66 -4.95
C LYS A 520 -20.39 25.19 -4.40
N THR A 521 -20.38 24.51 -3.25
CA THR A 521 -19.23 24.26 -2.36
C THR A 521 -17.92 23.92 -3.09
N SER A 522 -17.01 24.89 -3.20
CA SER A 522 -15.75 24.81 -3.95
C SER A 522 -14.80 23.68 -3.51
N ASP A 523 -14.98 23.16 -2.30
CA ASP A 523 -14.11 22.15 -1.71
C ASP A 523 -14.41 20.71 -2.17
N GLU A 524 -15.67 20.40 -2.50
CA GLU A 524 -16.10 19.04 -2.87
C GLU A 524 -15.71 18.66 -4.31
N GLY A 525 -15.20 19.60 -5.11
CA GLY A 525 -14.74 19.34 -6.48
C GLY A 525 -15.85 18.82 -7.41
N THR A 526 -15.50 17.91 -8.32
CA THR A 526 -16.44 17.29 -9.26
C THR A 526 -17.43 16.35 -8.58
N ALA A 527 -17.10 15.80 -7.40
CA ALA A 527 -17.97 14.90 -6.64
C ALA A 527 -19.35 15.49 -6.30
N GLY A 528 -19.45 16.82 -6.23
CA GLY A 528 -20.73 17.53 -6.02
C GLY A 528 -21.69 17.47 -7.21
N GLN A 529 -21.26 17.01 -8.39
CA GLN A 529 -21.97 17.08 -9.67
C GLN A 529 -22.26 15.71 -10.30
N GLU A 530 -22.24 14.63 -9.52
CA GLU A 530 -22.57 13.28 -10.00
C GLU A 530 -23.99 13.20 -10.59
N VAL A 531 -24.15 12.45 -11.68
CA VAL A 531 -25.44 12.28 -12.38
C VAL A 531 -26.30 11.16 -11.77
N THR A 532 -27.53 10.99 -12.26
CA THR A 532 -28.42 9.90 -11.84
C THR A 532 -27.89 8.55 -12.34
N ALA A 533 -27.92 7.53 -11.49
CA ALA A 533 -27.60 6.16 -11.89
C ALA A 533 -28.81 5.49 -12.56
N PHE A 534 -28.59 4.91 -13.74
CA PHE A 534 -29.59 4.11 -14.44
C PHE A 534 -29.63 2.68 -13.89
N GLU A 535 -30.66 1.92 -14.30
CA GLU A 535 -30.96 0.58 -13.79
C GLU A 535 -29.76 -0.37 -13.85
N ALA A 536 -29.04 -0.40 -14.98
CA ALA A 536 -27.91 -1.28 -15.18
C ALA A 536 -26.81 -1.10 -14.11
N MET A 537 -26.43 0.15 -13.81
CA MET A 537 -25.43 0.46 -12.78
C MET A 537 -26.00 0.33 -11.36
N SER A 538 -27.25 0.74 -11.16
CA SER A 538 -27.96 0.64 -9.87
C SER A 538 -28.15 -0.81 -9.40
N SER A 539 -28.28 -1.75 -10.34
CA SER A 539 -28.39 -3.20 -10.07
C SER A 539 -27.13 -3.80 -9.45
N LEU A 540 -25.96 -3.20 -9.69
CA LEU A 540 -24.67 -3.68 -9.16
C LEU A 540 -24.40 -3.24 -7.71
N VAL A 541 -25.22 -2.34 -7.15
CA VAL A 541 -24.97 -1.73 -5.84
C VAL A 541 -25.78 -2.43 -4.76
N ASN A 542 -25.10 -2.95 -3.72
CA ASN A 542 -25.69 -3.65 -2.57
C ASN A 542 -25.31 -3.04 -1.22
N TYR A 543 -24.20 -3.46 -0.61
CA TYR A 543 -23.80 -3.11 0.77
C TYR A 543 -23.14 -1.73 0.91
N ILE A 544 -22.75 -1.11 -0.20
CA ILE A 544 -22.03 0.17 -0.23
C ILE A 544 -22.86 1.23 -0.97
N GLN A 545 -24.03 1.59 -0.42
CA GLN A 545 -24.94 2.57 -1.04
C GLN A 545 -24.61 4.01 -0.61
N PRO A 546 -24.06 4.86 -1.49
CA PRO A 546 -23.76 6.25 -1.16
C PRO A 546 -25.03 7.08 -1.07
N ASN A 547 -25.27 7.69 0.10
CA ASN A 547 -26.34 8.66 0.31
C ASN A 547 -25.79 9.98 0.82
N LYS A 548 -26.44 11.08 0.40
CA LYS A 548 -26.19 12.40 0.96
C LYS A 548 -26.43 12.37 2.47
N PHE A 549 -25.41 12.74 3.23
CA PHE A 549 -25.49 12.83 4.68
C PHE A 549 -26.37 14.01 5.08
N ILE A 550 -27.30 13.78 6.03
CA ILE A 550 -28.20 14.81 6.58
C ILE A 550 -27.77 15.15 8.01
N SER A 551 -27.83 14.17 8.91
CA SER A 551 -27.37 14.27 10.30
C SER A 551 -27.14 12.89 10.89
N PHE A 552 -26.36 12.82 11.98
CA PHE A 552 -26.14 11.56 12.71
C PHE A 552 -27.45 10.98 13.27
N ASP A 553 -28.34 11.84 13.78
CA ASP A 553 -29.65 11.42 14.28
C ASP A 553 -30.53 10.80 13.19
N ASN A 554 -30.55 11.40 12.00
CA ASN A 554 -31.28 10.84 10.87
C ASN A 554 -30.71 9.49 10.43
N ALA A 555 -29.38 9.35 10.38
CA ALA A 555 -28.73 8.08 10.06
C ALA A 555 -29.04 7.00 11.11
N ARG A 556 -29.01 7.36 12.40
CA ARG A 556 -29.39 6.49 13.52
C ARG A 556 -30.84 6.05 13.43
N LYS A 557 -31.78 6.97 13.19
CA LYS A 557 -33.21 6.68 13.03
C LYS A 557 -33.50 5.75 11.85
N LYS A 558 -32.83 5.95 10.71
CA LYS A 558 -33.00 5.08 9.53
C LYS A 558 -32.42 3.67 9.74
N ASN A 559 -31.40 3.53 10.57
CA ASN A 559 -30.80 2.25 10.98
C ASN A 559 -30.40 1.33 9.80
N LYS A 560 -29.83 1.90 8.72
CA LYS A 560 -29.42 1.16 7.51
C LYS A 560 -27.89 1.01 7.44
N SER A 561 -27.36 -0.15 7.80
CA SER A 561 -25.91 -0.42 7.85
C SER A 561 -25.23 -0.39 6.48
N TYR A 562 -25.97 -0.70 5.41
CA TYR A 562 -25.50 -0.71 4.01
C TYR A 562 -25.40 0.69 3.37
N VAL A 563 -25.73 1.75 4.11
CA VAL A 563 -25.63 3.13 3.62
C VAL A 563 -24.30 3.74 4.07
N ILE A 564 -23.55 4.28 3.12
CA ILE A 564 -22.27 4.98 3.32
C ILE A 564 -22.42 6.47 3.03
N SER A 565 -21.64 7.30 3.72
CA SER A 565 -21.50 8.72 3.42
C SER A 565 -20.04 9.07 3.15
N SER A 566 -19.81 9.91 2.14
CA SER A 566 -18.48 10.43 1.78
C SER A 566 -18.39 11.91 2.17
N PHE A 567 -17.26 12.30 2.74
CA PHE A 567 -17.02 13.65 3.23
C PHE A 567 -15.66 14.16 2.73
N VAL A 568 -15.64 15.39 2.22
CA VAL A 568 -14.38 16.12 2.04
C VAL A 568 -13.73 16.38 3.41
N GLU A 569 -12.40 16.41 3.46
CA GLU A 569 -11.62 16.53 4.70
C GLU A 569 -12.10 17.70 5.59
N THR A 570 -12.40 18.87 5.02
CA THR A 570 -12.82 20.08 5.76
C THR A 570 -14.14 19.90 6.49
N LYS A 571 -15.08 19.19 5.85
CA LYS A 571 -16.38 18.82 6.43
C LYS A 571 -16.21 17.77 7.52
N GLY A 572 -15.34 16.79 7.28
CA GLY A 572 -15.02 15.75 8.27
C GLY A 572 -14.35 16.34 9.51
N GLU A 573 -13.39 17.24 9.36
CA GLU A 573 -12.74 17.98 10.47
C GLU A 573 -13.76 18.79 11.27
N THR A 574 -14.68 19.47 10.59
CA THR A 574 -15.77 20.21 11.25
C THR A 574 -16.66 19.29 12.08
N MET A 575 -16.97 18.09 11.56
CA MET A 575 -17.76 17.09 12.29
C MET A 575 -17.01 16.51 13.48
N ILE A 576 -15.69 16.28 13.36
CA ILE A 576 -14.85 15.85 14.48
C ILE A 576 -14.87 16.93 15.58
N ALA A 577 -14.70 18.19 15.22
CA ALA A 577 -14.68 19.28 16.19
C ALA A 577 -16.01 19.47 16.94
N LYS A 578 -17.15 19.22 16.28
CA LYS A 578 -18.49 19.50 16.84
C LYS A 578 -19.21 18.26 17.40
N ASN A 579 -18.99 17.08 16.83
CA ASN A 579 -19.83 15.88 17.03
C ASN A 579 -19.01 14.58 17.00
N ALA A 580 -17.80 14.58 17.58
CA ALA A 580 -16.90 13.43 17.54
C ALA A 580 -17.52 12.13 18.08
N VAL A 581 -18.28 12.21 19.19
CA VAL A 581 -18.89 11.03 19.83
C VAL A 581 -19.96 10.43 18.90
N GLU A 582 -20.81 11.26 18.31
CA GLU A 582 -21.84 10.82 17.38
C GLU A 582 -21.24 10.26 16.09
N PHE A 583 -20.08 10.78 15.66
CA PHE A 583 -19.35 10.24 14.53
C PHE A 583 -18.77 8.85 14.83
N VAL A 584 -18.23 8.63 16.04
CA VAL A 584 -17.82 7.30 16.50
C VAL A 584 -19.00 6.33 16.48
N GLU A 585 -20.15 6.70 17.05
CA GLU A 585 -21.34 5.86 17.07
C GLU A 585 -21.88 5.56 15.67
N TYR A 586 -21.83 6.53 14.75
CA TYR A 586 -22.16 6.33 13.35
C TYR A 586 -21.26 5.26 12.73
N ASN A 587 -19.95 5.35 12.96
CA ASN A 587 -18.94 4.46 12.38
C ASN A 587 -18.91 3.04 12.98
N LYS A 588 -19.65 2.77 14.06
CA LYS A 588 -19.85 1.39 14.54
C LYS A 588 -20.78 0.60 13.63
N ARG A 589 -21.79 1.25 13.07
CA ARG A 589 -22.84 0.60 12.25
C ARG A 589 -22.68 0.84 10.76
N GLN A 590 -22.30 2.05 10.38
CA GLN A 590 -22.19 2.49 8.98
C GLN A 590 -20.76 2.83 8.63
N MET A 591 -20.49 2.95 7.33
CA MET A 591 -19.18 3.36 6.84
C MET A 591 -19.15 4.85 6.50
N SER A 592 -18.00 5.45 6.71
CA SER A 592 -17.64 6.78 6.21
C SER A 592 -16.41 6.71 5.31
N ARG A 593 -16.43 7.51 4.25
CA ARG A 593 -15.28 7.77 3.39
C ARG A 593 -14.84 9.21 3.54
N ILE A 594 -13.55 9.44 3.72
CA ILE A 594 -12.94 10.78 3.77
C ILE A 594 -12.05 10.92 2.55
N TYR A 595 -12.09 12.08 1.88
CA TYR A 595 -11.25 12.38 0.74
C TYR A 595 -10.67 13.81 0.81
N PRO A 596 -9.51 14.07 0.17
CA PRO A 596 -8.86 15.38 0.19
C PRO A 596 -9.72 16.48 -0.45
N LYS A 597 -9.57 17.72 0.02
CA LYS A 597 -10.23 18.89 -0.57
C LYS A 597 -9.63 19.26 -1.93
N GLY A 598 -10.45 19.83 -2.82
CA GLY A 598 -10.04 20.22 -4.18
C GLY A 598 -8.90 21.26 -4.25
N THR A 599 -8.65 22.02 -3.17
CA THR A 599 -7.53 22.99 -3.13
C THR A 599 -6.15 22.33 -3.07
N ARG A 600 -6.05 21.03 -2.81
CA ARG A 600 -4.80 20.24 -2.83
C ARG A 600 -4.42 19.83 -4.26
N VAL A 601 -4.23 20.82 -5.13
CA VAL A 601 -3.95 20.63 -6.56
C VAL A 601 -2.62 19.89 -6.83
N ASP A 602 -1.70 19.93 -5.86
CA ASP A 602 -0.42 19.24 -5.86
C ASP A 602 -0.52 17.76 -5.44
N SER A 603 -1.73 17.28 -5.14
CA SER A 603 -2.00 15.94 -4.61
C SER A 603 -1.38 15.68 -3.23
N SER A 604 -1.16 16.71 -2.42
CA SER A 604 -0.78 16.55 -1.00
C SER A 604 -1.86 15.79 -0.21
N ASN A 605 -1.48 15.15 0.89
CA ASN A 605 -2.40 14.42 1.76
C ASN A 605 -2.68 15.17 3.08
N TYR A 606 -3.86 14.91 3.64
CA TYR A 606 -4.22 15.29 5.00
C TYR A 606 -3.78 14.21 6.00
N SER A 607 -3.69 14.54 7.30
CA SER A 607 -3.36 13.55 8.32
C SER A 607 -4.51 12.56 8.50
N PRO A 608 -4.31 11.24 8.35
CA PRO A 608 -5.40 10.27 8.45
C PRO A 608 -5.80 9.97 9.91
N GLN A 609 -4.92 10.22 10.88
CA GLN A 609 -5.10 9.83 12.27
C GLN A 609 -6.36 10.42 12.94
N PRO A 610 -6.71 11.72 12.79
CA PRO A 610 -7.93 12.27 13.36
C PRO A 610 -9.20 11.54 12.90
N PHE A 611 -9.25 11.12 11.63
CA PHE A 611 -10.38 10.37 11.07
C PHE A 611 -10.42 8.92 11.57
N TRP A 612 -9.26 8.26 11.69
CA TRP A 612 -9.20 6.94 12.33
C TRP A 612 -9.60 6.99 13.81
N ASN A 613 -9.30 8.08 14.53
CA ASN A 613 -9.70 8.26 15.94
C ASN A 613 -11.22 8.28 16.12
N VAL A 614 -11.97 8.83 15.16
CA VAL A 614 -13.45 8.76 15.14
C VAL A 614 -14.00 7.52 14.44
N GLY A 615 -13.13 6.56 14.09
CA GLY A 615 -13.52 5.27 13.56
C GLY A 615 -13.85 5.25 12.06
N CYS A 616 -13.53 6.30 11.30
CA CYS A 616 -13.74 6.35 9.85
C CYS A 616 -12.96 5.23 9.16
N GLN A 617 -13.62 4.47 8.28
CA GLN A 617 -13.07 3.26 7.70
C GLN A 617 -12.25 3.55 6.44
N MET A 618 -12.80 4.36 5.52
CA MET A 618 -12.20 4.62 4.22
C MET A 618 -11.57 6.01 4.18
N VAL A 619 -10.41 6.16 4.80
CA VAL A 619 -9.64 7.42 4.80
C VAL A 619 -8.76 7.42 3.55
N ALA A 620 -9.28 8.00 2.46
CA ALA A 620 -8.67 7.93 1.13
C ALA A 620 -7.57 8.97 0.96
N LEU A 621 -6.42 8.52 0.45
CA LEU A 621 -5.21 9.33 0.24
C LEU A 621 -4.70 9.22 -1.21
N ASN A 622 -3.95 10.22 -1.66
CA ASN A 622 -3.28 10.30 -2.95
C ASN A 622 -1.99 9.45 -2.95
N TYR A 623 -2.02 8.28 -3.60
CA TYR A 623 -0.94 7.27 -3.59
C TYR A 623 0.31 7.68 -4.35
N GLN A 624 0.18 8.63 -5.27
CA GLN A 624 1.28 9.19 -6.05
C GLN A 624 2.18 10.12 -5.21
N THR A 625 1.73 10.52 -4.01
CA THR A 625 2.45 11.44 -3.13
C THR A 625 2.92 10.71 -1.88
N MET A 626 4.21 10.38 -1.80
CA MET A 626 4.83 9.71 -0.64
C MET A 626 5.19 10.69 0.50
N ASP A 627 4.24 11.54 0.89
CA ASP A 627 4.34 12.42 2.05
C ASP A 627 4.11 11.65 3.38
N PHE A 628 4.26 12.34 4.52
CA PHE A 628 4.14 11.71 5.84
C PHE A 628 2.80 10.95 6.04
N PRO A 629 1.62 11.49 5.68
CA PRO A 629 0.37 10.73 5.69
C PRO A 629 0.43 9.39 4.93
N MET A 630 1.00 9.38 3.72
CA MET A 630 1.11 8.16 2.93
C MET A 630 2.13 7.18 3.54
N GLN A 631 3.25 7.67 4.07
CA GLN A 631 4.23 6.85 4.78
C GLN A 631 3.62 6.17 6.01
N LEU A 632 2.85 6.91 6.81
CA LEU A 632 2.10 6.39 7.95
C LEU A 632 1.07 5.33 7.52
N ASN A 633 0.31 5.60 6.46
CA ASN A 633 -0.66 4.66 5.89
C ASN A 633 0.00 3.38 5.38
N MET A 634 1.13 3.48 4.67
CA MET A 634 1.87 2.32 4.17
C MET A 634 2.41 1.46 5.30
N ALA A 635 2.99 2.07 6.34
CA ALA A 635 3.52 1.38 7.51
C ALA A 635 2.41 0.70 8.33
N LEU A 636 1.31 1.42 8.60
CA LEU A 636 0.21 0.89 9.40
C LEU A 636 -0.46 -0.33 8.74
N PHE A 637 -0.71 -0.27 7.43
CA PHE A 637 -1.33 -1.36 6.69
C PHE A 637 -0.34 -2.45 6.23
N GLU A 638 0.91 -2.42 6.70
CA GLU A 638 1.80 -3.57 6.58
C GLU A 638 1.37 -4.71 7.52
N PHE A 639 0.83 -4.34 8.68
CA PHE A 639 0.34 -5.26 9.71
C PHE A 639 -0.87 -6.08 9.24
N ASN A 640 -1.19 -7.13 10.00
CA ASN A 640 -2.28 -8.05 9.70
C ASN A 640 -2.16 -8.68 8.30
N GLY A 641 -0.95 -9.06 7.90
CA GLY A 641 -0.67 -9.77 6.65
C GLY A 641 -0.83 -8.93 5.39
N ARG A 642 -0.67 -7.60 5.47
CA ARG A 642 -0.89 -6.66 4.34
C ARG A 642 -2.27 -6.79 3.69
N THR A 643 -3.25 -7.21 4.47
CA THR A 643 -4.61 -7.52 3.98
C THR A 643 -5.37 -6.28 3.51
N GLY A 644 -4.93 -5.09 3.92
CA GLY A 644 -5.62 -3.83 3.68
C GLY A 644 -6.78 -3.56 4.66
N TYR A 645 -6.96 -4.44 5.65
CA TYR A 645 -7.98 -4.34 6.69
C TYR A 645 -7.34 -4.43 8.07
N LEU A 646 -7.68 -3.48 8.95
CA LEU A 646 -7.26 -3.48 10.34
C LEU A 646 -8.47 -3.35 11.24
N LEU A 647 -8.69 -4.31 12.13
CA LEU A 647 -9.77 -4.31 13.08
C LEU A 647 -9.63 -3.11 14.03
N LYS A 648 -10.70 -2.32 14.15
CA LYS A 648 -10.74 -1.18 15.06
C LYS A 648 -10.71 -1.63 16.52
N HIS A 649 -10.25 -0.74 17.40
CA HIS A 649 -10.29 -0.97 18.83
C HIS A 649 -11.72 -1.22 19.33
N ASP A 650 -11.88 -2.00 20.40
CA ASP A 650 -13.18 -2.41 20.94
C ASP A 650 -14.13 -1.22 21.24
N VAL A 651 -13.57 -0.11 21.72
CA VAL A 651 -14.34 1.13 22.01
C VAL A 651 -14.97 1.76 20.75
N LEU A 652 -14.42 1.47 19.57
CA LEU A 652 -14.91 1.93 18.27
C LEU A 652 -15.82 0.90 17.58
N ARG A 653 -16.22 -0.17 18.28
CA ARG A 653 -17.02 -1.28 17.73
C ARG A 653 -18.20 -1.66 18.63
N ARG A 654 -17.96 -1.75 19.93
CA ARG A 654 -18.95 -2.16 20.93
C ARG A 654 -20.11 -1.17 21.02
N SER A 655 -21.34 -1.66 20.88
CA SER A 655 -22.56 -0.84 20.99
C SER A 655 -22.89 -0.42 22.41
N ASP A 656 -22.37 -1.13 23.41
CA ASP A 656 -22.62 -0.89 24.84
C ASP A 656 -21.64 0.12 25.49
N LYS A 657 -20.68 0.66 24.72
CA LYS A 657 -19.70 1.64 25.21
C LYS A 657 -19.69 2.87 24.33
N THR A 658 -19.89 4.05 24.89
CA THR A 658 -19.62 5.31 24.18
C THR A 658 -18.15 5.70 24.31
N PHE A 659 -17.61 6.37 23.30
CA PHE A 659 -16.21 6.81 23.31
C PHE A 659 -16.07 8.23 22.79
N ASN A 660 -15.38 9.07 23.56
CA ASN A 660 -14.99 10.42 23.15
C ASN A 660 -13.49 10.42 22.82
N PRO A 661 -13.08 10.67 21.56
CA PRO A 661 -11.66 10.67 21.17
C PRO A 661 -10.82 11.78 21.81
N PHE A 662 -11.45 12.77 22.46
CA PHE A 662 -10.77 13.85 23.16
C PHE A 662 -10.65 13.63 24.68
N CYS A 663 -11.02 12.45 25.19
CA CYS A 663 -10.81 12.16 26.60
C CYS A 663 -9.33 11.87 26.92
N ASP A 664 -8.86 12.36 28.06
CA ASP A 664 -7.47 12.13 28.50
C ASP A 664 -7.18 10.69 28.93
N ARG A 665 -8.23 9.96 29.36
CA ARG A 665 -8.13 8.56 29.81
C ARG A 665 -9.33 7.76 29.37
N ILE A 666 -9.08 6.50 29.04
CA ILE A 666 -10.10 5.50 28.76
C ILE A 666 -10.01 4.47 29.88
N ASP A 667 -11.05 4.31 30.69
CA ASP A 667 -11.03 3.45 31.91
C ASP A 667 -10.61 2.00 31.64
N THR A 668 -10.77 1.54 30.41
CA THR A 668 -10.42 0.17 29.99
C THR A 668 -9.10 0.04 29.22
N VAL A 669 -8.32 1.12 29.11
CA VAL A 669 -7.03 1.13 28.40
C VAL A 669 -5.92 1.60 29.33
N VAL A 670 -4.88 0.79 29.44
CA VAL A 670 -3.69 1.12 30.23
C VAL A 670 -2.82 2.10 29.44
N ALA A 671 -2.69 3.33 29.93
CA ALA A 671 -1.77 4.32 29.37
C ALA A 671 -0.31 3.83 29.48
N SER A 672 0.52 4.17 28.49
CA SER A 672 1.93 3.75 28.42
C SER A 672 2.83 4.95 28.16
N THR A 673 4.06 4.92 28.69
CA THR A 673 5.10 5.90 28.43
C THR A 673 6.09 5.35 27.39
N LEU A 674 6.42 6.16 26.38
CA LEU A 674 7.43 5.83 25.38
C LEU A 674 8.63 6.78 25.52
N THR A 675 9.83 6.22 25.60
CA THR A 675 11.09 6.99 25.60
C THR A 675 11.97 6.46 24.47
N ILE A 676 12.36 7.33 23.54
CA ILE A 676 13.25 6.99 22.43
C ILE A 676 14.53 7.80 22.61
N LYS A 677 15.67 7.11 22.69
CA LYS A 677 17.00 7.73 22.73
C LYS A 677 17.72 7.43 21.41
N ALA A 678 17.75 8.41 20.51
CA ALA A 678 18.65 8.39 19.36
C ALA A 678 20.01 8.95 19.80
N ARG A 679 21.10 8.28 19.43
CA ARG A 679 22.48 8.73 19.66
C ARG A 679 23.15 9.04 18.35
#